data_AF-F9SVF7-F1
#
_entry.id   AF-F9SVF7-F1
#
_cell.length_a   1.000
_cell.length_b   1.000
_cell.length_c   1.000
_cell.angle_alpha   90.00
_cell.angle_beta   90.00
_cell.angle_gamma   90.00
#
_symmetry.space_group_name_H-M   'P 1'
#
loop_
_entity.id
_entity.type
_entity.pdbx_description
1 polymer ?
#
loop_
_entity_poly.entity_id
_entity_poly.type
_entity_poly.pdbx_seq_one_letter_code
_entity_poly.pdbx_strand_id
1 'polypeptide(L)'
;MNKVAATLACIVLSGNLFAAEPYDATKSYSGGTQVTVDGNTYEAKWWVNAGQSPTDSYANEWDSPWKLVSGTEPTPDPDPTPDPTPDPDPTPDPTPDPTPDPDPTPTPDPTPGVGVCAEFNVYPNWTQGDHATGGDIMVNDNVAYKANWWTSSIPGSDGSWGHHLDCDNSSSGGGTTALSLPNPLDPVRLEVAGWPSNFVVAGPATLDTPSTLSVNVASSQDLADVAKLTDAFVALIQAADTAGSTSIILSSDVLDVATADKGAALGVVAVKQALAAAVDATGTHSQLDANTINALTDDVQGWAQAHNLVISTFAPQATFGWTVSIGDFAYNTHSGKRAVWNAASGASADLLSTFELYKADSTSKADFVAFTKSATTAALTNEQWHYALEYVKQVSDHIKTPALLESIPTAQAASYFLGNTSGDRNIRKAAHSNVFAILFDTDSADLNAKIARYQTETVPLYYVGESVQNGPLTRIASLNSELASAENAMNNQAFLYEVAQAQWAPSTVYKWADFLAGLNSMHNVGVAGNTFWLLDDAADDATNSIYAKVAIAAFLSQSMQETIRYNACDENNWSEVRYGAPVNYPMTASCGQLGQKYADYGMDPNTGIDHPYSCPRDPKMEVTALTNAKWYGAPAPVFAAPDSVLAEQGLLVNGNVGRWTNDGHCMEVPTSVDTSKQVWERGECKIYEGQKAGKFIWDGSDTNGTVEGCGWWGRGVIQTTGRQNFGTLNHFMGRSHVDPETIGTTVNGTVVEAPPANPLYADLDFCSNPGLICSSEENREIKWIAGLFYWVSSVQTYNDVGGPYADWNYHAELKKYVDGGLQGTAFIDAVSGIVNRGCPDSHCPVSGEVHAVKERQDNFKLVLQTLGLNPQ
;
A
#
# COMPACT_ATOMS: atom_id res chain seq x y z
N MET A 1 -26.87 -24.11 56.97
CA MET A 1 -27.71 -23.11 57.67
C MET A 1 -28.08 -22.02 56.68
N ASN A 2 -29.24 -21.42 56.91
CA ASN A 2 -30.21 -20.85 55.97
C ASN A 2 -29.79 -19.68 55.06
N LYS A 3 -30.47 -19.65 53.90
CA LYS A 3 -30.80 -18.47 53.08
C LYS A 3 -31.75 -17.51 53.84
N VAL A 4 -31.80 -16.24 53.40
CA VAL A 4 -32.95 -15.26 53.41
C VAL A 4 -32.66 -13.91 54.10
N ALA A 5 -33.11 -12.84 53.41
CA ALA A 5 -33.26 -11.41 53.73
C ALA A 5 -32.06 -10.51 53.31
N ALA A 6 -32.06 -9.73 52.22
CA ALA A 6 -33.07 -8.85 51.60
C ALA A 6 -33.41 -7.58 52.41
N THR A 7 -32.74 -6.49 52.04
CA THR A 7 -33.30 -5.15 51.73
C THR A 7 -33.84 -4.24 52.86
N LEU A 8 -33.18 -3.07 52.95
CA LEU A 8 -33.64 -1.71 53.28
C LEU A 8 -33.51 -1.14 54.72
N ALA A 9 -32.79 0.00 54.77
CA ALA A 9 -32.89 1.16 55.67
C ALA A 9 -32.31 1.02 57.11
N CYS A 10 -31.58 1.97 57.71
CA CYS A 10 -31.20 3.35 57.38
C CYS A 10 -30.26 3.87 58.49
N ILE A 11 -29.42 4.88 58.18
CA ILE A 11 -28.75 5.82 59.13
C ILE A 11 -27.65 5.15 59.98
N VAL A 12 -26.34 5.34 59.74
CA VAL A 12 -25.57 6.56 60.03
C VAL A 12 -24.31 6.59 59.13
N LEU A 13 -24.21 7.53 58.20
CA LEU A 13 -22.92 8.13 57.87
C LEU A 13 -23.16 9.63 57.74
N SER A 14 -22.66 10.30 58.77
CA SER A 14 -22.66 11.73 59.00
C SER A 14 -22.19 12.47 57.75
N GLY A 15 -23.05 13.35 57.23
CA GLY A 15 -22.61 14.41 56.34
C GLY A 15 -21.64 15.31 57.11
N ASN A 16 -20.37 15.28 56.73
CA ASN A 16 -19.54 16.45 56.88
C ASN A 16 -19.91 17.36 55.72
N LEU A 17 -20.73 18.38 55.97
CA LEU A 17 -20.65 19.60 55.16
C LEU A 17 -19.26 20.17 55.42
N PHE A 18 -18.27 19.79 54.61
CA PHE A 18 -17.06 20.58 54.50
C PHE A 18 -17.48 21.86 53.79
N ALA A 19 -17.48 22.97 54.53
CA ALA A 19 -17.51 24.28 53.91
C ALA A 19 -16.32 24.36 52.95
N ALA A 20 -16.57 24.76 51.70
CA ALA A 20 -15.53 24.94 50.69
C ALA A 20 -14.42 25.83 51.25
N GLU A 21 -13.17 25.37 51.16
CA GLU A 21 -12.02 26.09 51.72
C GLU A 21 -11.69 27.34 50.90
N PRO A 22 -11.11 28.41 51.46
CA PRO A 22 -10.63 29.53 50.65
C PRO A 22 -9.59 29.05 49.63
N TYR A 23 -9.69 29.51 48.38
CA TYR A 23 -8.69 29.20 47.37
C TYR A 23 -7.30 29.71 47.78
N ASP A 24 -6.30 28.87 47.58
CA ASP A 24 -4.90 29.10 47.90
C ASP A 24 -4.08 28.85 46.63
N ALA A 25 -3.54 29.92 46.05
CA ALA A 25 -2.79 29.86 44.80
C ALA A 25 -1.52 28.99 44.87
N THR A 26 -1.10 28.55 46.05
CA THR A 26 0.07 27.67 46.22
C THR A 26 -0.28 26.18 46.27
N LYS A 27 -1.57 25.83 46.27
CA LYS A 27 -2.05 24.45 46.38
C LYS A 27 -2.65 23.96 45.06
N SER A 28 -2.53 22.66 44.83
CA SER A 28 -3.24 21.95 43.77
C SER A 28 -4.50 21.29 44.33
N TYR A 29 -5.51 21.11 43.48
CA TYR A 29 -6.83 20.60 43.86
C TYR A 29 -7.23 19.43 42.98
N SER A 30 -7.74 18.34 43.57
CA SER A 30 -8.29 17.22 42.82
C SER A 30 -9.68 17.53 42.27
N GLY A 31 -10.11 16.81 41.22
CA GLY A 31 -11.47 16.94 40.67
C GLY A 31 -12.54 16.71 41.75
N GLY A 32 -13.56 17.56 41.77
CA GLY A 32 -14.63 17.60 42.76
C GLY A 32 -14.32 18.43 44.01
N THR A 33 -13.10 18.95 44.17
CA THR A 33 -12.77 19.83 45.31
C THR A 33 -13.42 21.20 45.14
N GLN A 34 -14.06 21.69 46.20
CA GLN A 34 -14.72 23.00 46.20
C GLN A 34 -13.92 24.04 46.98
N VAL A 35 -13.73 25.20 46.37
CA VAL A 35 -13.03 26.35 46.96
C VAL A 35 -13.88 27.62 46.91
N THR A 36 -13.59 28.58 47.78
CA THR A 36 -14.24 29.90 47.81
C THR A 36 -13.29 31.02 47.39
N VAL A 37 -13.76 31.88 46.49
CA VAL A 37 -13.10 33.12 46.02
C VAL A 37 -14.15 34.20 45.87
N ASP A 38 -13.90 35.39 46.43
CA ASP A 38 -14.78 36.57 46.33
C ASP A 38 -16.26 36.33 46.68
N GLY A 39 -16.53 35.45 47.66
CA GLY A 39 -17.87 35.11 48.11
C GLY A 39 -18.60 34.06 47.26
N ASN A 40 -17.97 33.59 46.18
CA ASN A 40 -18.47 32.57 45.27
C ASN A 40 -17.77 31.22 45.53
N THR A 41 -18.50 30.12 45.36
CA THR A 41 -17.99 28.75 45.50
C THR A 41 -17.79 28.13 44.12
N TYR A 42 -16.60 27.60 43.87
CA TYR A 42 -16.22 26.94 42.62
C TYR A 42 -15.79 25.49 42.88
N GLU A 43 -16.09 24.60 41.96
CA GLU A 43 -15.69 23.19 41.99
C GLU A 43 -14.70 22.88 40.88
N ALA A 44 -13.61 22.20 41.23
CA ALA A 44 -12.62 21.72 40.29
C ALA A 44 -13.23 20.64 39.38
N LYS A 45 -13.28 20.87 38.07
CA LYS A 45 -13.83 19.90 37.09
C LYS A 45 -12.91 18.69 36.92
N TRP A 46 -11.61 18.88 37.14
CA TRP A 46 -10.53 17.88 37.14
C TRP A 46 -9.37 18.39 38.00
N TRP A 47 -8.16 17.83 37.86
CA TRP A 47 -6.97 18.28 38.59
C TRP A 47 -6.57 19.73 38.25
N VAL A 48 -6.55 20.61 39.25
CA VAL A 48 -6.12 22.02 39.13
C VAL A 48 -4.72 22.17 39.70
N ASN A 49 -3.79 22.73 38.92
CA ASN A 49 -2.44 23.01 39.39
C ASN A 49 -2.39 24.27 40.26
N ALA A 50 -1.37 24.38 41.11
CA ALA A 50 -1.12 25.59 41.88
C ALA A 50 -0.99 26.81 40.95
N GLY A 51 -1.75 27.86 41.25
CA GLY A 51 -1.74 29.13 40.51
C GLY A 51 -2.88 29.30 39.51
N GLN A 52 -3.62 28.24 39.16
CA GLN A 52 -4.78 28.34 38.26
C GLN A 52 -6.04 28.75 39.04
N SER A 53 -6.37 30.04 39.00
CA SER A 53 -7.45 30.63 39.80
C SER A 53 -8.84 30.39 39.19
N PRO A 54 -9.89 30.19 40.01
CA PRO A 54 -11.29 30.21 39.54
C PRO A 54 -11.72 31.54 38.88
N THR A 55 -10.97 32.61 39.09
CA THR A 55 -11.23 33.95 38.54
C THR A 55 -10.36 34.32 37.34
N ASP A 56 -9.51 33.40 36.85
CA ASP A 56 -8.74 33.63 35.63
C ASP A 56 -9.66 33.76 34.40
N SER A 57 -9.27 34.60 33.44
CA SER A 57 -10.05 34.82 32.21
C SER A 57 -9.71 33.74 31.18
N TYR A 58 -10.71 32.96 30.79
CA TYR A 58 -10.61 31.94 29.74
C TYR A 58 -11.48 32.32 28.54
N ALA A 59 -11.06 31.98 27.32
CA ALA A 59 -11.80 32.31 26.10
C ALA A 59 -13.17 31.61 26.03
N ASN A 60 -13.29 30.41 26.59
CA ASN A 60 -14.54 29.65 26.69
C ASN A 60 -14.70 28.98 28.07
N GLU A 61 -15.94 28.68 28.47
CA GLU A 61 -16.25 28.07 29.79
C GLU A 61 -15.63 26.67 29.97
N TRP A 62 -15.43 25.91 28.88
CA TRP A 62 -14.81 24.58 28.96
C TRP A 62 -13.30 24.63 29.20
N ASP A 63 -12.63 25.75 28.93
CA ASP A 63 -11.19 25.94 29.14
C ASP A 63 -10.84 26.22 30.61
N SER A 64 -11.82 26.68 31.40
CA SER A 64 -11.65 26.83 32.84
C SER A 64 -11.64 25.45 33.53
N PRO A 65 -10.65 25.17 34.39
CA PRO A 65 -10.65 23.97 35.22
C PRO A 65 -11.62 24.08 36.41
N TRP A 66 -12.25 25.25 36.59
CA TRP A 66 -13.21 25.55 37.65
C TRP A 66 -14.62 25.78 37.12
N LYS A 67 -15.62 25.24 37.83
CA LYS A 67 -17.04 25.45 37.58
C LYS A 67 -17.66 26.24 38.74
N LEU A 68 -18.39 27.32 38.46
CA LEU A 68 -19.14 28.03 39.50
C LEU A 68 -20.31 27.17 40.01
N VAL A 69 -20.38 26.98 41.34
CA VAL A 69 -21.42 26.18 42.00
C VAL A 69 -22.44 27.06 42.73
N SER A 70 -22.02 28.17 43.33
CA SER A 70 -22.94 29.16 43.92
C SER A 70 -22.29 30.52 44.14
N GLY A 71 -23.03 31.62 43.94
CA GLY A 71 -22.50 32.99 44.04
C GLY A 71 -23.46 34.07 43.51
N THR A 72 -23.22 35.35 43.82
CA THR A 72 -23.97 36.51 43.27
C THR A 72 -23.14 37.21 42.19
N GLU A 73 -23.66 37.32 40.96
CA GLU A 73 -23.00 37.97 39.82
C GLU A 73 -22.55 39.41 40.11
N PRO A 74 -21.31 39.81 39.76
CA PRO A 74 -20.94 41.19 39.56
C PRO A 74 -21.20 41.64 38.10
N THR A 75 -21.70 42.86 37.94
CA THR A 75 -22.04 43.54 36.68
C THR A 75 -20.80 43.92 35.83
N PRO A 76 -20.86 43.92 34.48
CA PRO A 76 -19.74 44.34 33.62
C PRO A 76 -19.56 45.87 33.57
N ASP A 77 -18.30 46.34 33.55
CA ASP A 77 -17.89 47.76 33.41
C ASP A 77 -17.71 48.14 31.91
N PRO A 78 -17.88 49.42 31.49
CA PRO A 78 -18.05 49.80 30.08
C PRO A 78 -16.73 50.05 29.33
N ASP A 79 -16.81 49.78 28.02
CA ASP A 79 -15.78 49.82 26.98
C ASP A 79 -15.23 51.25 26.68
N PRO A 80 -13.93 51.44 26.34
CA PRO A 80 -13.40 52.73 25.92
C PRO A 80 -13.62 53.01 24.43
N THR A 81 -14.04 54.24 24.13
CA THR A 81 -14.35 54.78 22.80
C THR A 81 -13.12 55.02 21.90
N PRO A 82 -13.18 54.76 20.57
CA PRO A 82 -12.18 55.21 19.60
C PRO A 82 -12.50 56.57 18.93
N ASP A 83 -11.44 57.33 18.61
CA ASP A 83 -11.43 58.65 17.93
C ASP A 83 -11.33 58.49 16.39
N PRO A 84 -11.81 59.44 15.55
CA PRO A 84 -12.11 59.20 14.14
C PRO A 84 -10.96 59.61 13.19
N THR A 85 -10.95 59.00 12.00
CA THR A 85 -10.24 59.53 10.81
C THR A 85 -11.18 59.62 9.60
N PRO A 86 -10.91 60.52 8.64
CA PRO A 86 -11.91 61.03 7.70
C PRO A 86 -11.94 60.31 6.34
N ASP A 87 -13.15 60.37 5.78
CA ASP A 87 -13.67 59.84 4.51
C ASP A 87 -13.07 60.48 3.24
N PRO A 88 -12.95 59.72 2.14
CA PRO A 88 -13.22 60.26 0.81
C PRO A 88 -14.26 59.46 -0.02
N ASP A 89 -15.27 60.24 -0.43
CA ASP A 89 -16.23 60.24 -1.55
C ASP A 89 -16.23 59.10 -2.62
N PRO A 90 -17.40 58.77 -3.22
CA PRO A 90 -17.63 57.57 -4.01
C PRO A 90 -17.30 57.73 -5.50
N THR A 91 -16.86 56.64 -6.12
CA THR A 91 -16.85 56.48 -7.58
C THR A 91 -17.83 55.38 -8.03
N PRO A 92 -18.40 55.48 -9.25
CA PRO A 92 -19.62 54.78 -9.64
C PRO A 92 -19.42 53.36 -10.15
N ASP A 93 -20.48 52.60 -9.94
CA ASP A 93 -20.76 51.19 -10.23
C ASP A 93 -20.54 50.77 -11.70
N PRO A 94 -19.76 49.70 -11.99
CA PRO A 94 -19.81 49.01 -13.26
C PRO A 94 -20.89 47.92 -13.28
N THR A 95 -21.68 47.98 -14.34
CA THR A 95 -22.75 47.06 -14.75
C THR A 95 -22.38 45.57 -14.73
N PRO A 96 -23.37 44.65 -14.58
CA PRO A 96 -23.13 43.21 -14.51
C PRO A 96 -22.60 42.63 -15.82
N ASP A 97 -21.52 41.85 -15.73
CA ASP A 97 -21.00 41.00 -16.82
C ASP A 97 -21.89 39.75 -16.96
N PRO A 98 -22.09 39.19 -18.17
CA PRO A 98 -23.00 38.09 -18.40
C PRO A 98 -22.47 36.80 -17.77
N THR A 99 -23.38 36.08 -17.14
CA THR A 99 -23.22 34.71 -16.63
C THR A 99 -22.61 33.78 -17.68
N PRO A 100 -21.58 32.98 -17.34
CA PRO A 100 -21.15 31.86 -18.17
C PRO A 100 -22.31 30.88 -18.40
N ASP A 101 -22.46 30.46 -19.65
CA ASP A 101 -23.37 29.41 -20.11
C ASP A 101 -23.10 28.11 -19.31
N PRO A 102 -24.10 27.39 -18.79
CA PRO A 102 -23.89 26.09 -18.17
C PRO A 102 -23.21 25.13 -19.15
N ASP A 103 -22.03 24.66 -18.73
CA ASP A 103 -21.31 23.53 -19.32
C ASP A 103 -22.29 22.35 -19.50
N PRO A 104 -22.34 21.67 -20.66
CA PRO A 104 -23.19 20.49 -20.82
C PRO A 104 -22.89 19.47 -19.72
N THR A 105 -23.90 19.20 -18.91
CA THR A 105 -23.91 18.09 -17.97
C THR A 105 -23.51 16.81 -18.72
N PRO A 106 -22.47 16.06 -18.29
CA PRO A 106 -22.25 14.74 -18.84
C PRO A 106 -23.52 13.93 -18.58
N THR A 107 -24.12 13.40 -19.64
CA THR A 107 -25.15 12.36 -19.53
C THR A 107 -24.52 11.19 -18.76
N PRO A 108 -25.05 10.80 -17.58
CA PRO A 108 -24.65 9.57 -16.94
C PRO A 108 -25.07 8.42 -17.85
N ASP A 109 -24.10 7.65 -18.32
CA ASP A 109 -24.37 6.33 -18.89
C ASP A 109 -24.84 5.45 -17.71
N PRO A 110 -26.02 4.81 -17.77
CA PRO A 110 -26.45 3.94 -16.69
C PRO A 110 -25.54 2.72 -16.69
N THR A 111 -24.62 2.65 -15.72
CA THR A 111 -23.97 1.39 -15.35
C THR A 111 -25.08 0.42 -14.92
N PRO A 112 -25.33 -0.68 -15.64
CA PRO A 112 -26.31 -1.66 -15.19
C PRO A 112 -25.83 -2.24 -13.87
N GLY A 113 -26.70 -2.24 -12.85
CA GLY A 113 -26.38 -2.92 -11.58
C GLY A 113 -26.02 -4.37 -11.86
N VAL A 114 -24.86 -4.81 -11.37
CA VAL A 114 -24.37 -6.17 -11.55
C VAL A 114 -25.23 -7.12 -10.70
N GLY A 115 -25.69 -8.23 -11.27
CA GLY A 115 -26.34 -9.32 -10.53
C GLY A 115 -27.72 -9.00 -9.94
N VAL A 116 -27.95 -9.42 -8.68
CA VAL A 116 -29.24 -9.28 -7.96
C VAL A 116 -29.66 -7.82 -7.69
N CYS A 117 -28.77 -6.86 -7.97
CA CYS A 117 -28.99 -5.44 -7.76
C CYS A 117 -29.39 -4.66 -9.02
N ALA A 118 -29.57 -5.32 -10.16
CA ALA A 118 -29.86 -4.66 -11.44
C ALA A 118 -31.11 -3.73 -11.40
N GLU A 119 -32.01 -3.94 -10.44
CA GLU A 119 -33.25 -3.16 -10.27
C GLU A 119 -33.09 -1.89 -9.42
N PHE A 120 -31.93 -1.67 -8.78
CA PHE A 120 -31.70 -0.53 -7.90
C PHE A 120 -30.85 0.55 -8.58
N ASN A 121 -31.06 1.80 -8.15
CA ASN A 121 -30.26 2.94 -8.57
C ASN A 121 -28.80 2.79 -8.08
N VAL A 122 -27.83 2.93 -8.99
CA VAL A 122 -26.40 2.93 -8.64
C VAL A 122 -25.95 4.37 -8.37
N TYR A 123 -25.35 4.62 -7.20
CA TYR A 123 -24.76 5.92 -6.87
C TYR A 123 -23.70 6.30 -7.93
N PRO A 124 -23.66 7.56 -8.42
CA PRO A 124 -24.32 8.77 -7.90
C PRO A 124 -25.73 9.06 -8.45
N ASN A 125 -26.37 8.11 -9.14
CA ASN A 125 -27.73 8.31 -9.67
C ASN A 125 -28.80 8.17 -8.57
N TRP A 126 -29.03 9.24 -7.81
CA TRP A 126 -29.97 9.27 -6.68
C TRP A 126 -31.41 8.90 -7.02
N THR A 127 -32.09 8.20 -6.10
CA THR A 127 -33.52 7.87 -6.23
C THR A 127 -34.41 9.11 -6.29
N GLN A 128 -33.99 10.22 -5.67
CA GLN A 128 -34.71 11.50 -5.65
C GLN A 128 -33.88 12.67 -6.22
N GLY A 129 -33.07 12.40 -7.25
CA GLY A 129 -32.29 13.42 -7.97
C GLY A 129 -30.99 13.82 -7.27
N ASP A 130 -31.05 14.26 -6.01
CA ASP A 130 -29.87 14.65 -5.21
C ASP A 130 -29.80 13.99 -3.82
N HIS A 131 -30.76 13.11 -3.49
CA HIS A 131 -30.84 12.43 -2.19
C HIS A 131 -31.63 11.11 -2.26
N ALA A 132 -31.67 10.40 -1.13
CA ALA A 132 -32.53 9.26 -0.87
C ALA A 132 -33.44 9.53 0.35
N THR A 133 -34.65 8.97 0.33
CA THR A 133 -35.59 9.04 1.46
C THR A 133 -35.69 7.70 2.18
N GLY A 134 -36.17 7.71 3.43
CA GLY A 134 -36.26 6.50 4.24
C GLY A 134 -37.04 5.39 3.54
N GLY A 135 -36.36 4.28 3.25
CA GLY A 135 -36.90 3.14 2.50
C GLY A 135 -36.26 2.91 1.14
N ASP A 136 -35.70 3.95 0.52
CA ASP A 136 -35.06 3.88 -0.80
C ASP A 136 -33.83 2.96 -0.77
N ILE A 137 -33.61 2.22 -1.85
CA ILE A 137 -32.47 1.31 -1.99
C ILE A 137 -31.57 1.83 -3.10
N MET A 138 -30.29 1.95 -2.79
CA MET A 138 -29.25 2.37 -3.73
C MET A 138 -28.03 1.47 -3.64
N VAL A 139 -27.41 1.22 -4.78
CA VAL A 139 -26.19 0.42 -4.88
C VAL A 139 -24.99 1.35 -4.83
N ASN A 140 -24.04 1.02 -3.97
CA ASN A 140 -22.72 1.61 -3.96
C ASN A 140 -21.69 0.49 -3.70
N ASP A 141 -20.58 0.48 -4.46
CA ASP A 141 -19.54 -0.54 -4.38
C ASP A 141 -20.06 -2.00 -4.38
N ASN A 142 -20.98 -2.35 -5.29
CA ASN A 142 -21.62 -3.68 -5.37
C ASN A 142 -22.35 -4.13 -4.09
N VAL A 143 -22.79 -3.20 -3.27
CA VAL A 143 -23.66 -3.46 -2.13
C VAL A 143 -24.88 -2.56 -2.24
N ALA A 144 -26.06 -3.16 -2.16
CA ALA A 144 -27.30 -2.41 -2.02
C ALA A 144 -27.47 -1.98 -0.56
N TYR A 145 -27.72 -0.69 -0.37
CA TYR A 145 -27.99 -0.07 0.91
C TYR A 145 -29.40 0.51 0.90
N LYS A 146 -30.11 0.33 2.01
CA LYS A 146 -31.41 0.92 2.25
C LYS A 146 -31.26 2.17 3.11
N ALA A 147 -31.78 3.31 2.65
CA ALA A 147 -31.82 4.53 3.45
C ALA A 147 -32.73 4.33 4.67
N ASN A 148 -32.22 4.60 5.87
CA ASN A 148 -32.97 4.52 7.12
C ASN A 148 -33.90 5.73 7.30
N TRP A 149 -33.48 6.90 6.80
CA TRP A 149 -34.23 8.17 6.77
C TRP A 149 -33.70 9.04 5.62
N TRP A 150 -34.15 10.30 5.51
CA TRP A 150 -33.65 11.24 4.50
C TRP A 150 -32.13 11.38 4.58
N THR A 151 -31.43 11.20 3.46
CA THR A 151 -29.97 11.29 3.42
C THR A 151 -29.48 11.70 2.03
N SER A 152 -28.44 12.52 2.03
CA SER A 152 -27.65 12.91 0.85
C SER A 152 -26.20 12.40 0.96
N SER A 153 -25.91 11.55 1.96
CA SER A 153 -24.60 10.92 2.14
C SER A 153 -24.47 9.68 1.27
N ILE A 154 -23.26 9.39 0.79
CA ILE A 154 -22.96 8.26 -0.10
C ILE A 154 -23.54 6.94 0.48
N PRO A 155 -24.23 6.08 -0.30
CA PRO A 155 -24.80 4.85 0.23
C PRO A 155 -23.79 3.98 0.96
N GLY A 156 -24.10 3.65 2.22
CA GLY A 156 -23.24 2.86 3.11
C GLY A 156 -22.16 3.65 3.87
N SER A 157 -22.05 4.96 3.66
CA SER A 157 -20.99 5.78 4.28
C SER A 157 -21.20 6.05 5.78
N ASP A 158 -22.45 6.04 6.24
CA ASP A 158 -22.78 6.34 7.64
C ASP A 158 -24.05 5.60 8.12
N GLY A 159 -24.50 5.91 9.33
CA GLY A 159 -25.68 5.28 9.95
C GLY A 159 -27.02 5.65 9.31
N SER A 160 -27.05 6.59 8.36
CA SER A 160 -28.26 6.87 7.57
C SER A 160 -28.58 5.75 6.57
N TRP A 161 -27.67 4.80 6.37
CA TRP A 161 -27.84 3.63 5.52
C TRP A 161 -27.80 2.33 6.32
N GLY A 162 -28.69 1.40 5.99
CA GLY A 162 -28.65 0.01 6.42
C GLY A 162 -28.20 -0.88 5.26
N HIS A 163 -27.39 -1.90 5.53
CA HIS A 163 -27.10 -2.94 4.54
C HIS A 163 -28.40 -3.61 4.08
N HIS A 164 -28.61 -3.75 2.76
CA HIS A 164 -29.76 -4.44 2.18
C HIS A 164 -29.37 -5.82 1.68
N LEU A 165 -28.44 -5.89 0.72
CA LEU A 165 -27.86 -7.12 0.18
C LEU A 165 -26.56 -6.83 -0.57
N ASP A 166 -25.72 -7.85 -0.73
CA ASP A 166 -24.55 -7.80 -1.60
C ASP A 166 -24.99 -8.14 -3.03
N CYS A 167 -24.48 -7.39 -4.02
CA CYS A 167 -24.88 -7.51 -5.42
C CYS A 167 -24.22 -8.68 -6.16
N ASP A 168 -23.28 -9.35 -5.50
CA ASP A 168 -22.76 -10.63 -5.93
C ASP A 168 -23.85 -11.72 -5.77
N ASN A 169 -23.85 -12.74 -6.61
CA ASN A 169 -24.91 -13.77 -6.65
C ASN A 169 -24.87 -14.75 -5.43
N SER A 170 -24.50 -14.27 -4.24
CA SER A 170 -24.18 -15.08 -3.06
C SER A 170 -25.38 -15.78 -2.40
N SER A 171 -26.60 -15.61 -2.90
CA SER A 171 -27.79 -16.30 -2.36
C SER A 171 -28.03 -17.73 -2.89
N SER A 172 -27.06 -18.33 -3.60
CA SER A 172 -27.11 -19.76 -3.95
C SER A 172 -25.78 -20.49 -3.67
N GLY A 173 -25.61 -20.91 -2.40
CA GLY A 173 -24.79 -22.04 -1.96
C GLY A 173 -23.52 -22.38 -2.76
N GLY A 174 -22.45 -21.63 -2.54
CA GLY A 174 -21.09 -21.96 -2.97
C GLY A 174 -20.18 -20.77 -2.71
N GLY A 175 -19.21 -20.91 -1.79
CA GLY A 175 -18.39 -19.81 -1.26
C GLY A 175 -17.46 -19.14 -2.27
N THR A 176 -18.01 -18.32 -3.16
CA THR A 176 -17.27 -17.33 -3.93
C THR A 176 -17.27 -16.03 -3.12
N THR A 177 -16.07 -15.52 -2.82
CA THR A 177 -15.85 -14.24 -2.15
C THR A 177 -16.45 -13.11 -2.96
N ALA A 178 -17.05 -12.13 -2.28
CA ALA A 178 -17.57 -10.93 -2.90
C ALA A 178 -16.56 -10.24 -3.80
N LEU A 179 -17.01 -9.91 -5.02
CA LEU A 179 -16.23 -9.19 -6.01
C LEU A 179 -15.82 -7.85 -5.41
N SER A 180 -14.52 -7.69 -5.18
CA SER A 180 -13.96 -6.53 -4.49
C SER A 180 -12.64 -6.11 -5.13
N LEU A 181 -12.34 -4.81 -5.07
CA LEU A 181 -11.09 -4.25 -5.58
C LEU A 181 -9.90 -5.00 -4.94
N PRO A 182 -9.02 -5.61 -5.75
CA PRO A 182 -7.85 -6.28 -5.21
C PRO A 182 -6.93 -5.29 -4.51
N ASN A 183 -6.48 -5.68 -3.31
CA ASN A 183 -5.42 -5.02 -2.58
C ASN A 183 -4.37 -6.06 -2.19
N PRO A 184 -3.64 -6.62 -3.17
CA PRO A 184 -2.78 -7.77 -2.95
C PRO A 184 -1.57 -7.41 -2.08
N LEU A 185 -1.20 -8.30 -1.18
CA LEU A 185 -0.03 -8.17 -0.31
C LEU A 185 1.29 -8.39 -1.08
N ASP A 186 1.24 -9.22 -2.13
CA ASP A 186 2.35 -9.58 -3.01
C ASP A 186 1.95 -9.36 -4.48
N PRO A 187 2.88 -8.96 -5.36
CA PRO A 187 2.60 -8.79 -6.79
C PRO A 187 2.34 -10.13 -7.48
N VAL A 188 1.67 -10.09 -8.63
CA VAL A 188 1.54 -11.27 -9.49
C VAL A 188 2.91 -11.64 -10.05
N ARG A 189 3.25 -12.93 -9.97
CA ARG A 189 4.47 -13.47 -10.57
C ARG A 189 4.40 -13.37 -12.08
N LEU A 190 5.40 -12.73 -12.69
CA LEU A 190 5.47 -12.46 -14.14
C LEU A 190 6.23 -13.53 -14.93
N GLU A 191 6.38 -14.70 -14.33
CA GLU A 191 7.03 -15.85 -14.94
C GLU A 191 6.02 -16.59 -15.83
N VAL A 192 6.30 -16.63 -17.13
CA VAL A 192 5.50 -17.36 -18.12
C VAL A 192 6.42 -18.36 -18.82
N ALA A 193 6.04 -19.64 -18.84
CA ALA A 193 6.88 -20.68 -19.43
C ALA A 193 7.17 -20.37 -20.91
N GLY A 194 8.45 -20.48 -21.29
CA GLY A 194 8.94 -20.15 -22.63
C GLY A 194 9.30 -18.67 -22.84
N TRP A 195 9.01 -17.79 -21.88
CA TRP A 195 9.36 -16.37 -21.92
C TRP A 195 10.58 -16.06 -21.04
N PRO A 196 11.42 -15.08 -21.42
CA PRO A 196 12.61 -14.72 -20.66
C PRO A 196 12.25 -14.03 -19.33
N SER A 197 13.22 -13.93 -18.44
CA SER A 197 13.09 -13.22 -17.15
C SER A 197 13.20 -11.70 -17.25
N ASN A 198 13.37 -11.16 -18.45
CA ASN A 198 13.36 -9.74 -18.73
C ASN A 198 12.09 -9.37 -19.50
N PHE A 199 11.59 -8.16 -19.29
CA PHE A 199 10.41 -7.65 -19.95
C PHE A 199 10.64 -7.66 -21.47
N VAL A 200 9.69 -8.22 -22.23
CA VAL A 200 9.81 -8.35 -23.67
C VAL A 200 9.08 -7.23 -24.39
N VAL A 201 9.72 -6.62 -25.39
CA VAL A 201 9.07 -5.69 -26.32
C VAL A 201 9.37 -6.13 -27.74
N ALA A 202 8.33 -6.28 -28.57
CA ALA A 202 8.45 -6.80 -29.92
C ALA A 202 7.51 -6.10 -30.90
N GLY A 203 7.97 -5.92 -32.14
CA GLY A 203 7.11 -5.79 -33.33
C GLY A 203 7.09 -7.10 -34.15
N PRO A 204 6.23 -7.21 -35.18
CA PRO A 204 6.06 -8.45 -35.95
C PRO A 204 7.35 -9.03 -36.57
N ALA A 205 8.35 -8.20 -36.88
CA ALA A 205 9.63 -8.64 -37.45
C ALA A 205 10.73 -8.94 -36.41
N THR A 206 10.42 -8.87 -35.11
CA THR A 206 11.42 -9.13 -34.05
C THR A 206 11.70 -10.63 -33.95
N LEU A 207 12.97 -11.04 -34.08
CA LEU A 207 13.34 -12.45 -34.16
C LEU A 207 13.72 -13.09 -32.82
N ASP A 208 14.08 -12.27 -31.81
CA ASP A 208 14.59 -12.73 -30.52
C ASP A 208 13.50 -12.86 -29.44
N THR A 209 12.24 -12.95 -29.87
CA THR A 209 11.08 -13.07 -28.97
C THR A 209 10.50 -14.48 -29.02
N PRO A 210 9.90 -14.98 -27.91
CA PRO A 210 9.18 -16.25 -27.94
C PRO A 210 8.15 -16.28 -29.07
N SER A 211 8.05 -17.42 -29.74
CA SER A 211 7.11 -17.60 -30.85
C SER A 211 5.68 -17.52 -30.34
N THR A 212 4.84 -16.74 -31.03
CA THR A 212 3.41 -16.63 -30.74
C THR A 212 2.56 -17.04 -31.95
N LEU A 213 1.36 -17.55 -31.67
CA LEU A 213 0.34 -17.90 -32.66
C LEU A 213 -1.00 -17.32 -32.24
N SER A 214 -1.47 -16.29 -32.95
CA SER A 214 -2.79 -15.72 -32.74
C SER A 214 -3.85 -16.53 -33.49
N VAL A 215 -4.84 -17.04 -32.77
CA VAL A 215 -5.95 -17.84 -33.29
C VAL A 215 -7.25 -17.06 -33.11
N ASN A 216 -7.86 -16.66 -34.22
CA ASN A 216 -9.19 -16.04 -34.19
C ASN A 216 -10.23 -17.15 -33.98
N VAL A 217 -10.89 -17.15 -32.84
CA VAL A 217 -11.95 -18.10 -32.51
C VAL A 217 -13.31 -17.50 -32.89
N ALA A 218 -14.39 -18.29 -32.80
CA ALA A 218 -15.72 -17.87 -33.23
C ALA A 218 -16.12 -16.50 -32.63
N SER A 219 -16.68 -15.62 -33.46
CA SER A 219 -17.19 -14.32 -33.01
C SER A 219 -18.57 -14.47 -32.36
N SER A 220 -19.02 -13.44 -31.63
CA SER A 220 -20.34 -13.38 -31.01
C SER A 220 -21.48 -13.63 -32.01
N GLN A 221 -21.31 -13.23 -33.27
CA GLN A 221 -22.29 -13.41 -34.35
C GLN A 221 -22.32 -14.84 -34.90
N ASP A 222 -21.26 -15.61 -34.72
CA ASP A 222 -21.12 -16.96 -35.25
C ASP A 222 -21.54 -18.04 -34.23
N LEU A 223 -21.67 -17.70 -32.93
CA LEU A 223 -21.97 -18.66 -31.86
C LEU A 223 -23.29 -19.44 -32.04
N ALA A 224 -24.28 -18.85 -32.71
CA ALA A 224 -25.56 -19.51 -32.98
C ALA A 224 -25.50 -20.52 -34.15
N ASP A 225 -24.45 -20.47 -34.98
CA ASP A 225 -24.28 -21.36 -36.14
C ASP A 225 -23.35 -22.53 -35.77
N VAL A 226 -23.96 -23.69 -35.52
CA VAL A 226 -23.24 -24.91 -35.11
C VAL A 226 -22.20 -25.34 -36.15
N ALA A 227 -22.43 -25.10 -37.44
CA ALA A 227 -21.47 -25.48 -38.48
C ALA A 227 -20.22 -24.59 -38.39
N LYS A 228 -20.40 -23.27 -38.30
CA LYS A 228 -19.29 -22.34 -38.10
C LYS A 228 -18.54 -22.60 -36.79
N LEU A 229 -19.27 -22.91 -35.72
CA LEU A 229 -18.67 -23.24 -34.44
C LEU A 229 -17.85 -24.54 -34.53
N THR A 230 -18.34 -25.55 -35.25
CA THR A 230 -17.61 -26.79 -35.52
C THR A 230 -16.34 -26.50 -36.32
N ASP A 231 -16.43 -25.71 -37.39
CA ASP A 231 -15.28 -25.33 -38.22
C ASP A 231 -14.22 -24.57 -37.41
N ALA A 232 -14.65 -23.69 -36.49
CA ALA A 232 -13.76 -22.97 -35.58
C ALA A 232 -13.03 -23.93 -34.62
N PHE A 233 -13.72 -24.91 -34.03
CA PHE A 233 -13.08 -25.93 -33.19
C PHE A 233 -12.12 -26.83 -34.00
N VAL A 234 -12.46 -27.20 -35.24
CA VAL A 234 -11.55 -27.94 -36.12
C VAL A 234 -10.27 -27.15 -36.36
N ALA A 235 -10.38 -25.85 -36.67
CA ALA A 235 -9.23 -24.99 -36.88
C ALA A 235 -8.36 -24.87 -35.61
N LEU A 236 -8.99 -24.75 -34.43
CA LEU A 236 -8.28 -24.71 -33.16
C LEU A 236 -7.52 -26.01 -32.85
N ILE A 237 -8.15 -27.17 -33.03
CA ILE A 237 -7.50 -28.47 -32.82
C ILE A 237 -6.26 -28.60 -33.71
N GLN A 238 -6.38 -28.24 -35.00
CA GLN A 238 -5.26 -28.29 -35.94
C GLN A 238 -4.14 -27.30 -35.58
N ALA A 239 -4.49 -26.10 -35.13
CA ALA A 239 -3.53 -25.11 -34.67
C ALA A 239 -2.79 -25.60 -33.43
N ALA A 240 -3.50 -26.13 -32.43
CA ALA A 240 -2.93 -26.64 -31.20
C ALA A 240 -2.00 -27.85 -31.45
N ASP A 241 -2.41 -28.81 -32.29
CA ASP A 241 -1.63 -30.01 -32.61
C ASP A 241 -0.27 -29.69 -33.26
N THR A 242 -0.14 -28.51 -33.88
CA THR A 242 1.10 -28.05 -34.54
C THR A 242 1.87 -26.98 -33.77
N ALA A 243 1.33 -26.45 -32.67
CA ALA A 243 1.90 -25.31 -31.95
C ALA A 243 3.22 -25.64 -31.23
N GLY A 244 3.39 -26.87 -30.75
CA GLY A 244 4.56 -27.26 -29.96
C GLY A 244 4.65 -26.43 -28.66
N SER A 245 5.72 -25.65 -28.50
CA SER A 245 5.91 -24.71 -27.38
C SER A 245 5.58 -23.25 -27.72
N THR A 246 4.99 -23.00 -28.91
CA THR A 246 4.57 -21.66 -29.34
C THR A 246 3.43 -21.18 -28.45
N SER A 247 3.52 -19.96 -27.91
CA SER A 247 2.43 -19.40 -27.11
C SER A 247 1.20 -19.10 -27.98
N ILE A 248 0.01 -19.52 -27.56
CA ILE A 248 -1.23 -19.34 -28.32
C ILE A 248 -2.03 -18.17 -27.74
N ILE A 249 -2.45 -17.24 -28.59
CA ILE A 249 -3.29 -16.10 -28.20
C ILE A 249 -4.67 -16.27 -28.83
N LEU A 250 -5.69 -16.47 -28.00
CA LEU A 250 -7.07 -16.63 -28.43
C LEU A 250 -7.73 -15.26 -28.58
N SER A 251 -8.18 -14.95 -29.79
CA SER A 251 -8.79 -13.67 -30.15
C SER A 251 -10.27 -13.82 -30.53
N SER A 252 -11.15 -13.07 -29.85
CA SER A 252 -12.59 -12.99 -30.15
C SER A 252 -13.25 -11.82 -29.43
N ASP A 253 -14.34 -11.29 -29.99
CA ASP A 253 -15.19 -10.25 -29.37
C ASP A 253 -16.12 -10.82 -28.28
N VAL A 254 -16.20 -12.16 -28.16
CA VAL A 254 -17.17 -12.82 -27.28
C VAL A 254 -16.98 -12.46 -25.80
N LEU A 255 -15.74 -12.39 -25.30
CA LEU A 255 -15.50 -12.03 -23.89
C LEU A 255 -15.84 -10.56 -23.63
N ASP A 256 -15.53 -9.67 -24.57
CA ASP A 256 -15.89 -8.26 -24.47
C ASP A 256 -17.41 -8.08 -24.45
N VAL A 257 -18.14 -8.78 -25.35
CA VAL A 257 -19.62 -8.77 -25.38
C VAL A 257 -20.23 -9.38 -24.12
N ALA A 258 -19.65 -10.48 -23.61
CA ALA A 258 -20.14 -11.16 -22.42
C ALA A 258 -19.86 -10.39 -21.12
N THR A 259 -18.94 -9.40 -21.11
CA THR A 259 -18.57 -8.65 -19.90
C THR A 259 -19.75 -7.95 -19.24
N ALA A 260 -20.75 -7.51 -20.02
CA ALA A 260 -21.91 -6.79 -19.50
C ALA A 260 -22.88 -7.65 -18.68
N ASP A 261 -23.06 -8.93 -19.03
CA ASP A 261 -24.11 -9.78 -18.47
C ASP A 261 -23.71 -11.26 -18.31
N LYS A 262 -22.41 -11.54 -18.33
CA LYS A 262 -21.81 -12.88 -18.29
C LYS A 262 -22.26 -13.76 -19.45
N GLY A 263 -22.63 -13.11 -20.57
CA GLY A 263 -23.08 -13.73 -21.81
C GLY A 263 -24.50 -14.26 -21.79
N ALA A 264 -25.33 -13.82 -20.84
CA ALA A 264 -26.74 -14.18 -20.80
C ALA A 264 -27.47 -13.80 -22.11
N ALA A 265 -27.15 -12.65 -22.71
CA ALA A 265 -27.70 -12.18 -23.97
C ALA A 265 -27.26 -13.01 -25.19
N LEU A 266 -26.12 -13.72 -25.11
CA LEU A 266 -25.65 -14.61 -26.18
C LEU A 266 -26.47 -15.91 -26.24
N GLY A 267 -27.17 -16.26 -25.16
CA GLY A 267 -28.07 -17.41 -25.11
C GLY A 267 -27.34 -18.76 -25.17
N VAL A 268 -28.02 -19.75 -25.73
CA VAL A 268 -27.52 -21.14 -25.82
C VAL A 268 -26.48 -21.24 -26.94
N VAL A 269 -25.33 -21.83 -26.61
CA VAL A 269 -24.25 -22.14 -27.57
C VAL A 269 -24.09 -23.65 -27.63
N ALA A 270 -24.22 -24.27 -28.81
CA ALA A 270 -24.20 -25.74 -28.94
C ALA A 270 -22.77 -26.33 -28.88
N VAL A 271 -22.06 -26.05 -27.80
CA VAL A 271 -20.64 -26.37 -27.59
C VAL A 271 -20.39 -27.87 -27.69
N LYS A 272 -21.18 -28.69 -26.98
CA LYS A 272 -20.96 -30.14 -26.93
C LYS A 272 -21.11 -30.77 -28.31
N GLN A 273 -22.15 -30.35 -29.04
CA GLN A 273 -22.41 -30.83 -30.38
C GLN A 273 -21.28 -30.44 -31.35
N ALA A 274 -20.89 -29.16 -31.34
CA ALA A 274 -19.86 -28.65 -32.24
C ALA A 274 -18.48 -29.25 -31.96
N LEU A 275 -18.09 -29.34 -30.68
CA LEU A 275 -16.80 -29.90 -30.29
C LEU A 275 -16.73 -31.41 -30.59
N ALA A 276 -17.80 -32.17 -30.31
CA ALA A 276 -17.84 -33.59 -30.66
C ALA A 276 -17.68 -33.80 -32.18
N ALA A 277 -18.39 -33.01 -32.99
CA ALA A 277 -18.27 -33.06 -34.45
C ALA A 277 -16.87 -32.66 -34.93
N ALA A 278 -16.19 -31.72 -34.26
CA ALA A 278 -14.83 -31.33 -34.57
C ALA A 278 -13.81 -32.43 -34.23
N VAL A 279 -13.99 -33.12 -33.10
CA VAL A 279 -13.17 -34.29 -32.71
C VAL A 279 -13.38 -35.44 -33.70
N ASP A 280 -14.63 -35.69 -34.14
CA ASP A 280 -14.95 -36.64 -35.21
C ASP A 280 -14.25 -36.27 -36.53
N ALA A 281 -14.33 -35.01 -36.93
CA ALA A 281 -13.76 -34.52 -38.20
C ALA A 281 -12.23 -34.56 -38.22
N THR A 282 -11.58 -34.42 -37.06
CA THR A 282 -10.11 -34.46 -36.90
C THR A 282 -9.58 -35.85 -36.55
N GLY A 283 -10.45 -36.79 -36.15
CA GLY A 283 -10.06 -38.15 -35.77
C GLY A 283 -9.36 -38.24 -34.41
N THR A 284 -9.63 -37.33 -33.48
CA THR A 284 -8.86 -37.11 -32.24
C THR A 284 -9.51 -37.70 -30.96
N HIS A 285 -10.46 -38.64 -31.10
CA HIS A 285 -11.20 -39.23 -29.97
C HIS A 285 -10.36 -39.89 -28.88
N SER A 286 -9.14 -40.33 -29.19
CA SER A 286 -8.24 -40.94 -28.20
C SER A 286 -7.61 -39.92 -27.26
N GLN A 287 -7.62 -38.64 -27.63
CA GLN A 287 -7.06 -37.54 -26.83
C GLN A 287 -8.16 -36.77 -26.10
N LEU A 288 -9.32 -36.58 -26.74
CA LEU A 288 -10.47 -35.89 -26.15
C LEU A 288 -11.73 -36.77 -26.22
N ASP A 289 -12.10 -37.36 -25.08
CA ASP A 289 -13.23 -38.30 -25.01
C ASP A 289 -14.59 -37.61 -24.78
N ALA A 290 -15.66 -38.37 -25.05
CA ALA A 290 -17.03 -37.88 -24.95
C ALA A 290 -17.46 -37.51 -23.52
N ASN A 291 -16.89 -38.11 -22.47
CA ASN A 291 -17.25 -37.77 -21.09
C ASN A 291 -16.71 -36.38 -20.74
N THR A 292 -15.49 -36.08 -21.16
CA THR A 292 -14.88 -34.76 -20.96
C THR A 292 -15.67 -33.67 -21.71
N ILE A 293 -16.08 -33.92 -22.95
CA ILE A 293 -16.95 -32.99 -23.70
C ILE A 293 -18.31 -32.81 -23.01
N ASN A 294 -18.92 -33.89 -22.53
CA ASN A 294 -20.24 -33.84 -21.88
C ASN A 294 -20.24 -33.08 -20.55
N ALA A 295 -19.09 -32.94 -19.89
CA ALA A 295 -18.91 -32.19 -18.66
C ALA A 295 -18.98 -30.66 -18.84
N LEU A 296 -18.80 -30.17 -20.08
CA LEU A 296 -18.98 -28.75 -20.41
C LEU A 296 -20.45 -28.33 -20.33
N THR A 297 -20.73 -27.04 -20.49
CA THR A 297 -22.08 -26.47 -20.63
C THR A 297 -22.35 -26.02 -22.06
N ASP A 298 -23.62 -25.94 -22.46
CA ASP A 298 -24.04 -25.43 -23.78
C ASP A 298 -24.40 -23.94 -23.70
N ASP A 299 -23.42 -23.15 -23.30
CA ASP A 299 -23.46 -21.69 -23.16
C ASP A 299 -22.08 -21.10 -23.45
N VAL A 300 -21.95 -19.77 -23.34
CA VAL A 300 -20.67 -19.10 -23.62
C VAL A 300 -19.57 -19.45 -22.63
N GLN A 301 -19.91 -19.82 -21.39
CA GLN A 301 -18.93 -20.29 -20.40
C GLN A 301 -18.35 -21.62 -20.87
N GLY A 302 -19.20 -22.58 -21.22
CA GLY A 302 -18.77 -23.87 -21.76
C GLY A 302 -18.00 -23.72 -23.07
N TRP A 303 -18.34 -22.72 -23.89
CA TRP A 303 -17.60 -22.38 -25.10
C TRP A 303 -16.17 -21.96 -24.78
N ALA A 304 -15.97 -21.03 -23.84
CA ALA A 304 -14.63 -20.58 -23.46
C ALA A 304 -13.83 -21.72 -22.79
N GLN A 305 -14.46 -22.48 -21.90
CA GLN A 305 -13.86 -23.65 -21.25
C GLN A 305 -13.45 -24.75 -22.25
N ALA A 306 -14.21 -24.93 -23.33
CA ALA A 306 -13.87 -25.87 -24.41
C ALA A 306 -12.54 -25.50 -25.10
N HIS A 307 -12.25 -24.22 -25.30
CA HIS A 307 -10.99 -23.79 -25.94
C HIS A 307 -9.79 -24.05 -25.04
N ASN A 308 -9.91 -23.70 -23.76
CA ASN A 308 -8.93 -24.05 -22.73
C ASN A 308 -8.65 -25.56 -22.73
N LEU A 309 -9.70 -26.37 -22.71
CA LEU A 309 -9.60 -27.83 -22.75
C LEU A 309 -8.90 -28.33 -24.02
N VAL A 310 -9.24 -27.80 -25.19
CA VAL A 310 -8.59 -28.17 -26.47
C VAL A 310 -7.10 -27.83 -26.41
N ILE A 311 -6.71 -26.61 -26.04
CA ILE A 311 -5.29 -26.22 -26.01
C ILE A 311 -4.51 -27.08 -25.02
N SER A 312 -5.00 -27.26 -23.79
CA SER A 312 -4.31 -28.07 -22.79
C SER A 312 -4.21 -29.55 -23.17
N THR A 313 -5.12 -30.05 -24.01
CA THR A 313 -5.10 -31.44 -24.50
C THR A 313 -4.10 -31.62 -25.66
N PHE A 314 -4.11 -30.71 -26.63
CA PHE A 314 -3.36 -30.86 -27.88
C PHE A 314 -2.02 -30.13 -27.90
N ALA A 315 -1.83 -29.11 -27.05
CA ALA A 315 -0.61 -28.32 -26.92
C ALA A 315 -0.16 -28.14 -25.45
N PRO A 316 0.07 -29.23 -24.67
CA PRO A 316 0.39 -29.12 -23.24
C PRO A 316 1.75 -28.48 -22.92
N GLN A 317 2.54 -28.13 -23.94
CA GLN A 317 3.82 -27.40 -23.81
C GLN A 317 3.71 -25.94 -24.26
N ALA A 318 2.60 -25.56 -24.88
CA ALA A 318 2.31 -24.18 -25.21
C ALA A 318 1.72 -23.49 -23.98
N THR A 319 2.12 -22.24 -23.76
CA THR A 319 1.37 -21.33 -22.90
C THR A 319 0.26 -20.68 -23.72
N PHE A 320 -0.85 -20.30 -23.10
CA PHE A 320 -1.92 -19.63 -23.83
C PHE A 320 -2.69 -18.60 -23.01
N GLY A 321 -3.35 -17.68 -23.72
CA GLY A 321 -4.11 -16.61 -23.10
C GLY A 321 -5.25 -16.08 -23.97
N TRP A 322 -6.20 -15.42 -23.32
CA TRP A 322 -7.36 -14.81 -23.98
C TRP A 322 -7.19 -13.31 -24.14
N THR A 323 -7.62 -12.78 -25.29
CA THR A 323 -7.73 -11.34 -25.49
C THR A 323 -8.93 -10.76 -24.75
N VAL A 324 -8.72 -9.61 -24.10
CA VAL A 324 -9.74 -8.70 -23.59
C VAL A 324 -9.39 -7.29 -24.06
N SER A 325 -10.38 -6.48 -24.44
CA SER A 325 -10.14 -5.15 -24.99
C SER A 325 -9.99 -4.09 -23.89
N ILE A 326 -9.00 -3.21 -24.02
CA ILE A 326 -8.98 -1.92 -23.32
C ILE A 326 -10.05 -1.04 -23.96
N GLY A 327 -11.24 -1.06 -23.36
CA GLY A 327 -12.43 -0.37 -23.87
C GLY A 327 -12.41 1.15 -23.72
N ASP A 328 -13.53 1.78 -24.08
CA ASP A 328 -13.66 3.23 -24.14
C ASP A 328 -13.58 3.93 -22.77
N PHE A 329 -13.74 3.19 -21.67
CA PHE A 329 -13.55 3.71 -20.30
C PHE A 329 -12.18 4.38 -20.14
N ALA A 330 -11.15 3.93 -20.87
CA ALA A 330 -9.80 4.47 -20.79
C ALA A 330 -9.71 5.92 -21.27
N TYR A 331 -10.69 6.42 -22.06
CA TYR A 331 -10.73 7.81 -22.50
C TYR A 331 -11.34 8.76 -21.47
N ASN A 332 -12.06 8.21 -20.49
CA ASN A 332 -12.68 8.99 -19.42
C ASN A 332 -11.64 9.38 -18.36
N THR A 333 -11.96 10.41 -17.58
CA THR A 333 -11.17 10.77 -16.39
C THR A 333 -11.66 9.94 -15.22
N HIS A 334 -10.73 9.37 -14.45
CA HIS A 334 -11.02 8.60 -13.25
C HIS A 334 -10.33 9.25 -12.06
N SER A 335 -11.04 9.33 -10.94
CA SER A 335 -10.49 9.92 -9.71
C SER A 335 -9.29 9.11 -9.18
N GLY A 336 -9.34 7.79 -9.31
CA GLY A 336 -8.35 6.84 -8.80
C GLY A 336 -8.73 5.38 -9.07
N LYS A 337 -8.12 4.45 -8.31
CA LYS A 337 -8.24 3.00 -8.48
C LYS A 337 -9.68 2.51 -8.43
N ARG A 338 -10.45 2.97 -7.44
CA ARG A 338 -11.87 2.58 -7.26
C ARG A 338 -12.73 3.00 -8.46
N ALA A 339 -12.53 4.20 -9.00
CA ALA A 339 -13.26 4.67 -10.16
C ALA A 339 -12.99 3.80 -11.40
N VAL A 340 -11.73 3.40 -11.64
CA VAL A 340 -11.39 2.47 -12.72
C VAL A 340 -12.03 1.09 -12.49
N TRP A 341 -12.03 0.60 -11.25
CA TRP A 341 -12.67 -0.68 -10.89
C TRP A 341 -14.16 -0.68 -11.18
N ASN A 342 -14.86 0.36 -10.74
CA ASN A 342 -16.30 0.53 -10.92
C ASN A 342 -16.65 0.74 -12.41
N ALA A 343 -15.79 1.41 -13.17
CA ALA A 343 -16.02 1.68 -14.59
C ALA A 343 -15.79 0.46 -15.50
N ALA A 344 -14.81 -0.41 -15.20
CA ALA A 344 -14.44 -1.50 -16.11
C ALA A 344 -13.89 -2.75 -15.43
N SER A 345 -12.94 -2.63 -14.49
CA SER A 345 -12.17 -3.78 -14.01
C SER A 345 -13.04 -4.82 -13.29
N GLY A 346 -14.01 -4.35 -12.49
CA GLY A 346 -14.89 -5.24 -11.74
C GLY A 346 -15.68 -6.18 -12.66
N ALA A 347 -16.29 -5.64 -13.71
CA ALA A 347 -17.07 -6.44 -14.67
C ALA A 347 -16.20 -7.47 -15.41
N SER A 348 -15.00 -7.06 -15.88
CA SER A 348 -14.07 -7.96 -16.54
C SER A 348 -13.56 -9.06 -15.61
N ALA A 349 -13.19 -8.70 -14.37
CA ALA A 349 -12.73 -9.64 -13.36
C ALA A 349 -13.82 -10.66 -12.98
N ASP A 350 -15.06 -10.21 -12.81
CA ASP A 350 -16.23 -11.06 -12.52
C ASP A 350 -16.50 -12.06 -13.65
N LEU A 351 -16.47 -11.60 -14.92
CA LEU A 351 -16.61 -12.46 -16.08
C LEU A 351 -15.56 -13.57 -16.09
N LEU A 352 -14.27 -13.20 -16.02
CA LEU A 352 -13.16 -14.14 -16.12
C LEU A 352 -13.15 -15.15 -14.95
N SER A 353 -13.54 -14.70 -13.76
CA SER A 353 -13.72 -15.55 -12.57
C SER A 353 -14.90 -16.51 -12.75
N THR A 354 -16.06 -16.00 -13.19
CA THR A 354 -17.28 -16.80 -13.43
C THR A 354 -17.04 -17.90 -14.46
N PHE A 355 -16.28 -17.61 -15.53
CA PHE A 355 -15.98 -18.60 -16.57
C PHE A 355 -14.90 -19.61 -16.15
N GLU A 356 -14.24 -19.38 -15.01
CA GLU A 356 -13.18 -20.22 -14.46
C GLU A 356 -11.97 -20.42 -15.40
N LEU A 357 -11.70 -19.46 -16.30
CA LEU A 357 -10.64 -19.60 -17.32
C LEU A 357 -9.23 -19.60 -16.75
N TYR A 358 -9.05 -19.00 -15.56
CA TYR A 358 -7.77 -18.80 -14.88
C TYR A 358 -7.72 -19.46 -13.50
N LYS A 359 -8.67 -20.37 -13.22
CA LYS A 359 -8.81 -20.99 -11.90
C LYS A 359 -7.53 -21.75 -11.53
N ALA A 360 -6.90 -21.40 -10.41
CA ALA A 360 -5.55 -21.85 -10.07
C ALA A 360 -5.38 -23.38 -9.95
N ASP A 361 -6.41 -24.10 -9.52
CA ASP A 361 -6.43 -25.56 -9.39
C ASP A 361 -6.86 -26.29 -10.67
N SER A 362 -7.25 -25.56 -11.72
CA SER A 362 -7.60 -26.14 -13.01
C SER A 362 -6.35 -26.52 -13.81
N THR A 363 -6.31 -27.77 -14.29
CA THR A 363 -5.26 -28.26 -15.19
C THR A 363 -5.36 -27.69 -16.60
N SER A 364 -6.47 -27.05 -16.94
CA SER A 364 -6.70 -26.42 -18.24
C SER A 364 -6.83 -24.90 -18.13
N LYS A 365 -6.27 -24.28 -17.10
CA LYS A 365 -6.27 -22.81 -16.98
C LYS A 365 -5.39 -22.18 -18.07
N ALA A 366 -5.75 -20.97 -18.48
CA ALA A 366 -4.86 -20.14 -19.27
C ALA A 366 -3.70 -19.61 -18.41
N ASP A 367 -2.58 -19.28 -19.06
CA ASP A 367 -1.32 -18.90 -18.41
C ASP A 367 -1.14 -17.39 -18.30
N PHE A 368 -1.75 -16.64 -19.21
CA PHE A 368 -1.73 -15.18 -19.22
C PHE A 368 -3.05 -14.61 -19.76
N VAL A 369 -3.35 -13.36 -19.44
CA VAL A 369 -4.44 -12.60 -20.09
C VAL A 369 -3.83 -11.57 -21.04
N ALA A 370 -4.33 -11.48 -22.27
CA ALA A 370 -3.84 -10.55 -23.28
C ALA A 370 -4.79 -9.35 -23.36
N PHE A 371 -4.25 -8.12 -23.27
CA PHE A 371 -5.01 -6.89 -23.41
C PHE A 371 -4.70 -6.22 -24.73
N THR A 372 -5.74 -5.91 -25.49
CA THR A 372 -5.61 -5.24 -26.79
C THR A 372 -6.07 -3.80 -26.72
N LYS A 373 -5.56 -2.96 -27.62
CA LYS A 373 -6.08 -1.61 -27.83
C LYS A 373 -6.39 -1.44 -29.31
N SER A 374 -7.60 -1.00 -29.64
CA SER A 374 -7.95 -0.73 -31.03
C SER A 374 -7.10 0.38 -31.65
N ALA A 375 -6.62 0.16 -32.87
CA ALA A 375 -5.99 1.19 -33.70
C ALA A 375 -7.02 2.17 -34.31
N THR A 376 -8.31 1.83 -34.29
CA THR A 376 -9.38 2.69 -34.84
C THR A 376 -9.78 3.83 -33.89
N THR A 377 -9.53 3.67 -32.60
CA THR A 377 -9.74 4.70 -31.59
C THR A 377 -8.53 5.62 -31.48
N ALA A 378 -8.71 6.80 -30.90
CA ALA A 378 -7.63 7.79 -30.78
C ALA A 378 -6.45 7.26 -29.94
N ALA A 379 -5.26 7.84 -30.12
CA ALA A 379 -4.14 7.56 -29.23
C ALA A 379 -4.50 7.98 -27.79
N LEU A 380 -4.15 7.13 -26.80
CA LEU A 380 -4.33 7.48 -25.39
C LEU A 380 -3.27 8.49 -24.96
N THR A 381 -3.65 9.47 -24.15
CA THR A 381 -2.70 10.35 -23.46
C THR A 381 -1.93 9.59 -22.37
N ASN A 382 -0.90 10.20 -21.80
CA ASN A 382 -0.15 9.59 -20.68
C ASN A 382 -1.05 9.27 -19.48
N GLU A 383 -2.04 10.13 -19.20
CA GLU A 383 -3.00 9.93 -18.13
C GLU A 383 -4.01 8.82 -18.47
N GLN A 384 -4.49 8.75 -19.71
CA GLN A 384 -5.38 7.68 -20.14
C GLN A 384 -4.68 6.31 -20.15
N TRP A 385 -3.38 6.27 -20.50
CA TRP A 385 -2.56 5.06 -20.32
C TRP A 385 -2.38 4.66 -18.86
N HIS A 386 -2.40 5.61 -17.91
CA HIS A 386 -2.40 5.28 -16.50
C HIS A 386 -3.68 4.52 -16.11
N TYR A 387 -4.85 4.98 -16.55
CA TYR A 387 -6.12 4.28 -16.30
C TYR A 387 -6.18 2.91 -16.98
N ALA A 388 -5.69 2.82 -18.22
CA ALA A 388 -5.61 1.55 -18.94
C ALA A 388 -4.71 0.53 -18.22
N LEU A 389 -3.53 0.95 -17.75
CA LEU A 389 -2.62 0.08 -17.00
C LEU A 389 -3.14 -0.26 -15.60
N GLU A 390 -3.91 0.63 -14.96
CA GLU A 390 -4.61 0.33 -13.71
C GLU A 390 -5.69 -0.73 -13.92
N TYR A 391 -6.47 -0.65 -15.01
CA TYR A 391 -7.42 -1.69 -15.39
C TYR A 391 -6.75 -3.05 -15.61
N VAL A 392 -5.66 -3.08 -16.40
CA VAL A 392 -4.84 -4.29 -16.61
C VAL A 392 -4.38 -4.87 -15.28
N LYS A 393 -3.86 -4.02 -14.39
CA LYS A 393 -3.38 -4.42 -13.06
C LYS A 393 -4.50 -5.01 -12.21
N GLN A 394 -5.64 -4.33 -12.10
CA GLN A 394 -6.75 -4.76 -11.25
C GLN A 394 -7.36 -6.08 -11.72
N VAL A 395 -7.55 -6.26 -13.04
CA VAL A 395 -8.05 -7.52 -13.58
C VAL A 395 -7.06 -8.64 -13.30
N SER A 396 -5.78 -8.47 -13.64
CA SER A 396 -4.72 -9.48 -13.42
C SER A 396 -4.48 -9.79 -11.93
N ASP A 397 -4.55 -8.80 -11.04
CA ASP A 397 -4.46 -8.98 -9.58
C ASP A 397 -5.64 -9.79 -9.04
N HIS A 398 -6.84 -9.66 -9.62
CA HIS A 398 -8.01 -10.42 -9.23
C HIS A 398 -7.89 -11.89 -9.63
N ILE A 399 -7.54 -12.15 -10.89
CA ILE A 399 -7.40 -13.53 -11.43
C ILE A 399 -6.03 -14.17 -11.16
N LYS A 400 -5.12 -13.46 -10.47
CA LYS A 400 -3.76 -13.91 -10.11
C LYS A 400 -2.95 -14.44 -11.29
N THR A 401 -3.02 -13.75 -12.42
CA THR A 401 -2.45 -14.19 -13.70
C THR A 401 -1.71 -13.05 -14.40
N PRO A 402 -0.49 -13.25 -14.93
CA PRO A 402 0.27 -12.20 -15.60
C PRO A 402 -0.42 -11.71 -16.89
N ALA A 403 -0.10 -10.47 -17.29
CA ALA A 403 -0.71 -9.81 -18.43
C ALA A 403 0.25 -9.63 -19.61
N LEU A 404 -0.28 -9.76 -20.82
CA LEU A 404 0.37 -9.43 -22.08
C LEU A 404 -0.33 -8.20 -22.67
N LEU A 405 0.40 -7.21 -23.19
CA LEU A 405 -0.21 -6.23 -24.08
C LEU A 405 -0.03 -6.70 -25.52
N GLU A 406 -1.14 -7.04 -26.18
CA GLU A 406 -1.14 -7.69 -27.50
C GLU A 406 -1.68 -6.76 -28.58
N SER A 407 -1.06 -6.81 -29.77
CA SER A 407 -1.47 -6.02 -30.94
C SER A 407 -1.63 -4.53 -30.64
N ILE A 408 -0.67 -3.96 -29.90
CA ILE A 408 -0.71 -2.55 -29.50
C ILE A 408 -0.40 -1.66 -30.71
N PRO A 409 -1.21 -0.61 -30.99
CA PRO A 409 -1.00 0.24 -32.15
C PRO A 409 0.33 0.99 -32.09
N THR A 410 1.25 0.64 -32.98
CA THR A 410 2.63 1.15 -33.01
C THR A 410 2.68 2.66 -33.09
N ALA A 411 1.90 3.23 -34.02
CA ALA A 411 1.83 4.67 -34.25
C ALA A 411 1.26 5.47 -33.06
N GLN A 412 0.55 4.80 -32.14
CA GLN A 412 -0.10 5.46 -31.00
C GLN A 412 0.67 5.30 -29.69
N ALA A 413 1.40 4.19 -29.52
CA ALA A 413 1.88 3.77 -28.20
C ALA A 413 3.39 3.55 -28.10
N ALA A 414 4.12 3.39 -29.22
CA ALA A 414 5.56 3.10 -29.18
C ALA A 414 6.35 4.14 -28.39
N SER A 415 6.04 5.43 -28.56
CA SER A 415 6.70 6.51 -27.82
C SER A 415 6.32 6.58 -26.35
N TYR A 416 5.10 6.17 -25.96
CA TYR A 416 4.71 6.12 -24.55
C TYR A 416 5.50 5.03 -23.82
N PHE A 417 5.55 3.81 -24.39
CA PHE A 417 6.20 2.69 -23.72
C PHE A 417 7.72 2.73 -23.81
N LEU A 418 8.29 3.02 -24.98
CA LEU A 418 9.74 2.95 -25.20
C LEU A 418 10.45 4.30 -25.08
N GLY A 419 9.71 5.39 -24.90
CA GLY A 419 10.27 6.73 -24.77
C GLY A 419 10.95 7.25 -26.04
N ASN A 420 11.27 8.54 -26.07
CA ASN A 420 12.21 9.07 -27.08
C ASN A 420 13.65 8.84 -26.64
N THR A 421 13.90 8.93 -25.34
CA THR A 421 15.13 8.53 -24.64
C THR A 421 14.90 7.23 -23.85
N SER A 422 15.95 6.69 -23.23
CA SER A 422 15.85 5.56 -22.32
C SER A 422 15.22 5.93 -20.96
N GLY A 423 15.32 7.20 -20.55
CA GLY A 423 14.74 7.71 -19.31
C GLY A 423 13.22 7.91 -19.36
N ASP A 424 12.67 8.22 -20.54
CA ASP A 424 11.24 8.54 -20.70
C ASP A 424 10.33 7.31 -20.87
N ARG A 425 10.89 6.10 -20.82
CA ARG A 425 10.18 4.86 -21.13
C ARG A 425 9.26 4.42 -19.99
N ASN A 426 8.02 4.04 -20.30
CA ASN A 426 7.03 3.54 -19.33
C ASN A 426 7.02 2.00 -19.16
N ILE A 427 8.06 1.29 -19.61
CA ILE A 427 8.17 -0.18 -19.47
C ILE A 427 8.10 -0.62 -18.00
N ARG A 428 8.78 0.10 -17.08
CA ARG A 428 8.74 -0.22 -15.65
C ARG A 428 7.32 -0.14 -15.09
N LYS A 429 6.55 0.87 -15.52
CA LYS A 429 5.16 1.07 -15.13
C LYS A 429 4.27 -0.06 -15.66
N ALA A 430 4.48 -0.51 -16.90
CA ALA A 430 3.79 -1.67 -17.44
C ALA A 430 4.10 -2.94 -16.60
N ALA A 431 5.37 -3.18 -16.27
CA ALA A 431 5.79 -4.30 -15.43
C ALA A 431 5.15 -4.25 -14.02
N HIS A 432 5.04 -3.06 -13.42
CA HIS A 432 4.31 -2.87 -12.16
C HIS A 432 2.81 -3.18 -12.29
N SER A 433 2.24 -2.94 -13.46
CA SER A 433 0.86 -3.31 -13.82
C SER A 433 0.71 -4.75 -14.31
N ASN A 434 1.56 -5.65 -13.81
CA ASN A 434 1.57 -7.08 -14.09
C ASN A 434 1.82 -7.46 -15.56
N VAL A 435 2.32 -6.55 -16.38
CA VAL A 435 2.63 -6.84 -17.79
C VAL A 435 4.01 -7.49 -17.89
N PHE A 436 4.14 -8.64 -18.55
CA PHE A 436 5.44 -9.27 -18.82
C PHE A 436 5.98 -8.95 -20.21
N ALA A 437 5.11 -8.59 -21.17
CA ALA A 437 5.50 -8.28 -22.53
C ALA A 437 4.55 -7.31 -23.26
N ILE A 438 5.08 -6.63 -24.28
CA ILE A 438 4.32 -5.79 -25.22
C ILE A 438 4.62 -6.23 -26.65
N LEU A 439 3.57 -6.61 -27.39
CA LEU A 439 3.62 -6.95 -28.80
C LEU A 439 2.89 -5.85 -29.59
N PHE A 440 3.63 -5.19 -30.48
CA PHE A 440 3.13 -4.13 -31.34
C PHE A 440 2.53 -4.70 -32.63
N ASP A 441 1.53 -4.01 -33.18
CA ASP A 441 0.76 -4.46 -34.34
C ASP A 441 1.51 -4.42 -35.68
N THR A 442 2.48 -3.52 -35.81
CA THR A 442 3.16 -3.20 -37.08
C THR A 442 4.62 -2.82 -36.84
N ASP A 443 5.50 -3.16 -37.78
CA ASP A 443 6.87 -2.70 -37.71
C ASP A 443 7.01 -1.28 -38.24
N SER A 444 7.93 -0.52 -37.65
CA SER A 444 8.42 0.73 -38.23
C SER A 444 9.90 0.90 -37.94
N ALA A 445 10.60 1.70 -38.75
CA ALA A 445 12.02 1.98 -38.50
C ALA A 445 12.25 2.64 -37.13
N ASP A 446 11.30 3.48 -36.68
CA ASP A 446 11.32 4.13 -35.37
C ASP A 446 11.12 3.11 -34.24
N LEU A 447 10.10 2.24 -34.34
CA LEU A 447 9.88 1.17 -33.38
C LEU A 447 11.12 0.28 -33.26
N ASN A 448 11.68 -0.16 -34.38
CA ASN A 448 12.84 -1.06 -34.40
C ASN A 448 14.07 -0.41 -33.74
N ALA A 449 14.28 0.90 -33.95
CA ALA A 449 15.35 1.64 -33.29
C ALA A 449 15.12 1.75 -31.77
N LYS A 450 13.87 1.98 -31.34
CA LYS A 450 13.50 2.03 -29.92
C LYS A 450 13.64 0.65 -29.23
N ILE A 451 13.25 -0.44 -29.90
CA ILE A 451 13.44 -1.82 -29.41
C ILE A 451 14.94 -2.12 -29.30
N ALA A 452 15.74 -1.81 -30.33
CA ALA A 452 17.19 -2.02 -30.29
C ALA A 452 17.86 -1.26 -29.14
N ARG A 453 17.42 -0.03 -28.85
CA ARG A 453 17.88 0.73 -27.67
C ARG A 453 17.43 0.08 -26.36
N TYR A 454 16.19 -0.40 -26.28
CA TYR A 454 15.69 -1.09 -25.09
C TYR A 454 16.49 -2.36 -24.77
N GLN A 455 16.87 -3.12 -25.81
CA GLN A 455 17.63 -4.37 -25.67
C GLN A 455 19.02 -4.21 -25.05
N THR A 456 19.59 -2.99 -25.01
CA THR A 456 20.87 -2.77 -24.34
C THR A 456 20.74 -2.65 -22.82
N GLU A 457 19.55 -2.29 -22.32
CA GLU A 457 19.27 -2.00 -20.91
C GLU A 457 17.86 -2.49 -20.54
N THR A 458 17.68 -3.81 -20.48
CA THR A 458 16.37 -4.44 -20.26
C THR A 458 15.87 -4.31 -18.83
N VAL A 459 14.56 -4.39 -18.63
CA VAL A 459 13.94 -4.40 -17.31
C VAL A 459 13.80 -5.86 -16.83
N PRO A 460 14.43 -6.26 -15.71
CA PRO A 460 14.23 -7.59 -15.15
C PRO A 460 12.85 -7.71 -14.51
N LEU A 461 12.24 -8.89 -14.65
CA LEU A 461 10.90 -9.21 -14.14
C LEU A 461 10.94 -10.04 -12.86
N TYR A 462 11.96 -10.87 -12.69
CA TYR A 462 12.14 -11.74 -11.53
C TYR A 462 13.59 -12.23 -11.45
N TYR A 463 14.02 -12.61 -10.25
CA TYR A 463 15.36 -13.12 -10.01
C TYR A 463 15.56 -14.51 -10.67
N VAL A 464 16.71 -14.70 -11.31
CA VAL A 464 17.09 -15.98 -11.92
C VAL A 464 18.36 -16.53 -11.26
N GLY A 465 18.25 -17.62 -10.52
CA GLY A 465 19.41 -18.26 -9.89
C GLY A 465 19.01 -19.19 -8.75
N GLU A 466 19.98 -19.89 -8.17
CA GLU A 466 19.75 -20.57 -6.89
C GLU A 466 19.41 -19.51 -5.83
N SER A 467 18.40 -19.80 -5.01
CA SER A 467 18.03 -18.91 -3.91
C SER A 467 19.23 -18.76 -2.96
N VAL A 468 19.75 -17.54 -2.87
CA VAL A 468 20.86 -17.22 -1.96
C VAL A 468 20.43 -17.37 -0.49
N GLN A 469 19.11 -17.44 -0.24
CA GLN A 469 18.56 -17.68 1.09
C GLN A 469 18.82 -19.10 1.61
N ASN A 470 19.13 -20.07 0.75
CA ASN A 470 19.29 -21.47 1.14
C ASN A 470 20.72 -21.86 1.55
N GLY A 471 21.69 -20.94 1.43
CA GLY A 471 23.06 -21.14 1.87
C GLY A 471 23.26 -20.88 3.37
N PRO A 472 24.35 -21.39 3.98
CA PRO A 472 24.70 -21.04 5.35
C PRO A 472 25.02 -19.54 5.47
N LEU A 473 24.50 -18.90 6.52
CA LEU A 473 24.72 -17.46 6.77
C LEU A 473 26.21 -17.11 6.81
N THR A 474 27.02 -17.90 7.50
CA THR A 474 28.47 -17.71 7.60
C THR A 474 29.23 -18.98 7.23
N ARG A 475 30.55 -18.87 7.02
CA ARG A 475 31.44 -20.03 6.89
C ARG A 475 31.58 -20.87 8.19
N ILE A 476 31.11 -20.37 9.34
CA ILE A 476 31.27 -21.00 10.66
C ILE A 476 30.02 -21.81 11.01
N ALA A 477 30.08 -23.13 10.86
CA ALA A 477 28.93 -24.02 11.05
C ALA A 477 28.33 -23.95 12.47
N SER A 478 29.18 -23.83 13.51
CA SER A 478 28.70 -23.70 14.90
C SER A 478 27.91 -22.41 15.11
N LEU A 479 28.40 -21.28 14.59
CA LEU A 479 27.70 -20.00 14.67
C LEU A 479 26.34 -20.07 13.98
N ASN A 480 26.25 -20.66 12.78
CA ASN A 480 24.98 -20.81 12.09
C ASN A 480 23.98 -21.67 12.91
N SER A 481 24.46 -22.76 13.52
CA SER A 481 23.63 -23.61 14.37
C SER A 481 23.17 -22.88 15.64
N GLU A 482 24.03 -22.06 16.25
CA GLU A 482 23.70 -21.25 17.42
C GLU A 482 22.67 -20.17 17.10
N LEU A 483 22.84 -19.46 15.98
CA LEU A 483 21.88 -18.46 15.52
C LEU A 483 20.53 -19.09 15.19
N ALA A 484 20.50 -20.23 14.49
CA ALA A 484 19.24 -20.95 14.24
C ALA A 484 18.57 -21.40 15.55
N SER A 485 19.35 -21.89 16.52
CA SER A 485 18.82 -22.36 17.81
C SER A 485 18.31 -21.22 18.71
N ALA A 486 18.73 -19.98 18.46
CA ALA A 486 18.31 -18.81 19.22
C ALA A 486 16.86 -18.38 18.93
N GLU A 487 16.21 -18.93 17.91
CA GLU A 487 14.90 -18.48 17.41
C GLU A 487 13.84 -18.32 18.51
N ASN A 488 13.63 -19.35 19.32
CA ASN A 488 12.62 -19.32 20.37
C ASN A 488 12.94 -18.22 21.41
N ALA A 489 14.20 -18.11 21.83
CA ALA A 489 14.61 -17.11 22.80
C ALA A 489 14.48 -15.69 22.23
N MET A 490 14.94 -15.46 20.99
CA MET A 490 14.81 -14.16 20.31
C MET A 490 13.35 -13.76 20.15
N ASN A 491 12.49 -14.65 19.65
CA ASN A 491 11.08 -14.35 19.42
C ASN A 491 10.28 -14.09 20.71
N ASN A 492 10.68 -14.69 21.84
CA ASN A 492 9.92 -14.62 23.10
C ASN A 492 10.58 -13.77 24.21
N GLN A 493 11.78 -13.24 23.98
CA GLN A 493 12.50 -12.43 24.97
C GLN A 493 12.98 -11.10 24.40
N ALA A 494 13.49 -11.07 23.16
CA ALA A 494 14.02 -9.86 22.55
C ALA A 494 12.98 -9.17 21.66
N PHE A 495 12.26 -9.92 20.81
CA PHE A 495 11.30 -9.37 19.86
C PHE A 495 9.94 -9.19 20.49
N LEU A 496 9.88 -8.34 21.50
CA LEU A 496 8.68 -8.05 22.27
C LEU A 496 8.13 -6.67 21.95
N TYR A 497 6.81 -6.54 22.03
CA TYR A 497 6.11 -5.28 21.91
C TYR A 497 5.24 -5.01 23.13
N GLU A 498 5.01 -3.72 23.40
CA GLU A 498 4.25 -3.26 24.56
C GLU A 498 2.74 -3.33 24.27
N VAL A 499 2.01 -4.16 25.03
CA VAL A 499 0.54 -4.32 24.89
C VAL A 499 -0.24 -3.39 25.83
N ALA A 500 0.35 -3.10 26.98
CA ALA A 500 -0.09 -2.17 28.00
C ALA A 500 1.15 -1.74 28.77
N GLN A 501 1.06 -0.68 29.58
CA GLN A 501 2.22 -0.14 30.28
C GLN A 501 3.01 -1.24 31.02
N ALA A 502 4.26 -1.44 30.60
CA ALA A 502 5.18 -2.47 31.10
C ALA A 502 4.70 -3.95 30.97
N GLN A 503 3.69 -4.22 30.13
CA GLN A 503 3.28 -5.56 29.72
C GLN A 503 3.73 -5.82 28.29
N TRP A 504 4.37 -6.96 28.09
CA TRP A 504 5.05 -7.30 26.83
C TRP A 504 4.51 -8.59 26.23
N ALA A 505 4.40 -8.64 24.91
CA ALA A 505 4.04 -9.83 24.15
C ALA A 505 4.99 -10.04 22.96
N PRO A 506 5.15 -11.27 22.45
CA PRO A 506 5.93 -11.53 21.24
C PRO A 506 5.41 -10.76 20.02
N SER A 507 6.30 -10.11 19.28
CA SER A 507 5.94 -9.40 18.05
C SER A 507 5.26 -10.33 17.05
N THR A 508 4.19 -9.84 16.41
CA THR A 508 3.53 -10.54 15.32
C THR A 508 4.10 -10.15 13.96
N VAL A 509 4.83 -9.03 13.88
CA VAL A 509 5.39 -8.46 12.64
C VAL A 509 6.83 -8.90 12.39
N TYR A 510 7.63 -9.00 13.46
CA TYR A 510 9.07 -9.25 13.40
C TYR A 510 9.41 -10.61 13.98
N LYS A 511 9.99 -11.48 13.14
CA LYS A 511 10.41 -12.83 13.50
C LYS A 511 11.89 -13.04 13.24
N TRP A 512 12.52 -13.84 14.10
CA TRP A 512 13.93 -14.17 14.01
C TRP A 512 14.32 -14.91 12.72
N ALA A 513 13.46 -15.81 12.23
CA ALA A 513 13.69 -16.50 10.96
C ALA A 513 13.78 -15.51 9.79
N ASP A 514 12.84 -14.57 9.70
CA ASP A 514 12.83 -13.52 8.68
C ASP A 514 14.06 -12.60 8.79
N PHE A 515 14.50 -12.30 10.03
CA PHE A 515 15.73 -11.55 10.25
C PHE A 515 16.97 -12.30 9.73
N LEU A 516 17.11 -13.59 10.04
CA LEU A 516 18.23 -14.38 9.57
C LEU A 516 18.23 -14.53 8.05
N ALA A 517 17.07 -14.66 7.41
CA ALA A 517 16.95 -14.65 5.95
C ALA A 517 17.43 -13.31 5.36
N GLY A 518 16.99 -12.18 5.92
CA GLY A 518 17.44 -10.86 5.47
C GLY A 518 18.93 -10.61 5.71
N LEU A 519 19.44 -11.03 6.87
CA LEU A 519 20.86 -10.96 7.21
C LEU A 519 21.71 -11.84 6.26
N ASN A 520 21.21 -13.01 5.87
CA ASN A 520 21.87 -13.89 4.91
C ASN A 520 22.05 -13.21 3.55
N SER A 521 20.99 -12.61 3.03
CA SER A 521 21.04 -11.83 1.79
C SER A 521 22.03 -10.67 1.90
N MET A 522 21.98 -9.91 3.00
CA MET A 522 22.83 -8.73 3.17
C MET A 522 24.30 -9.05 3.46
N HIS A 523 24.60 -10.21 4.05
CA HIS A 523 25.97 -10.65 4.28
C HIS A 523 26.60 -11.28 3.03
N ASN A 524 25.88 -12.17 2.34
CA ASN A 524 26.42 -12.97 1.25
C ASN A 524 26.27 -12.33 -0.14
N VAL A 525 25.29 -11.43 -0.31
CA VAL A 525 25.09 -10.67 -1.56
C VAL A 525 25.43 -9.20 -1.36
N GLY A 526 24.84 -8.59 -0.33
CA GLY A 526 24.97 -7.15 -0.08
C GLY A 526 24.20 -6.28 -1.09
N VAL A 527 24.39 -4.97 -0.99
CA VAL A 527 23.71 -3.94 -1.79
C VAL A 527 24.69 -2.83 -2.09
N ALA A 528 24.74 -2.35 -3.35
CA ALA A 528 25.67 -1.30 -3.78
C ALA A 528 27.14 -1.62 -3.41
N GLY A 529 27.54 -2.89 -3.56
CA GLY A 529 28.88 -3.37 -3.20
C GLY A 529 29.16 -3.47 -1.68
N ASN A 530 28.21 -3.10 -0.82
CA ASN A 530 28.36 -3.18 0.63
C ASN A 530 27.67 -4.43 1.18
N THR A 531 28.39 -5.21 1.98
CA THR A 531 27.87 -6.39 2.68
C THR A 531 27.83 -6.16 4.18
N PHE A 532 26.86 -6.76 4.86
CA PHE A 532 26.81 -6.71 6.32
C PHE A 532 28.00 -7.45 6.92
N TRP A 533 28.89 -6.73 7.60
CA TRP A 533 30.11 -7.31 8.14
C TRP A 533 29.83 -8.16 9.38
N LEU A 534 30.17 -9.46 9.32
CA LEU A 534 30.06 -10.41 10.43
C LEU A 534 31.41 -11.02 10.84
N LEU A 535 32.37 -11.12 9.91
CA LEU A 535 33.59 -11.89 10.07
C LEU A 535 34.83 -11.06 9.70
N ASP A 536 35.89 -11.25 10.47
CA ASP A 536 37.26 -10.84 10.15
C ASP A 536 38.06 -12.06 9.69
N ASP A 537 38.61 -12.01 8.48
CA ASP A 537 39.45 -13.09 7.95
C ASP A 537 40.76 -13.27 8.73
N ALA A 538 41.20 -12.26 9.49
CA ALA A 538 42.38 -12.35 10.34
C ALA A 538 42.12 -12.97 11.72
N ALA A 539 40.85 -13.13 12.12
CA ALA A 539 40.46 -13.67 13.43
C ALA A 539 40.12 -15.16 13.36
N ASP A 540 40.26 -15.86 14.49
CA ASP A 540 39.81 -17.24 14.61
C ASP A 540 38.27 -17.35 14.68
N ASP A 541 37.74 -18.55 14.46
CA ASP A 541 36.30 -18.79 14.39
C ASP A 541 35.57 -18.48 15.71
N ALA A 542 36.26 -18.61 16.86
CA ALA A 542 35.69 -18.31 18.18
C ALA A 542 35.51 -16.80 18.36
N THR A 543 36.52 -16.01 18.01
CA THR A 543 36.49 -14.55 18.04
C THR A 543 35.48 -14.01 17.03
N ASN A 544 35.48 -14.55 15.80
CA ASN A 544 34.51 -14.20 14.77
C ASN A 544 33.06 -14.48 15.17
N SER A 545 32.82 -15.57 15.92
CA SER A 545 31.49 -15.85 16.46
C SER A 545 31.02 -14.77 17.45
N ILE A 546 31.95 -14.14 18.19
CA ILE A 546 31.63 -13.01 19.09
C ILE A 546 31.43 -11.73 18.27
N TYR A 547 32.30 -11.43 17.29
CA TYR A 547 32.14 -10.27 16.40
C TYR A 547 30.77 -10.28 15.70
N ALA A 548 30.37 -11.41 15.12
CA ALA A 548 29.08 -11.57 14.46
C ALA A 548 27.90 -11.31 15.41
N LYS A 549 27.92 -11.88 16.62
CA LYS A 549 26.86 -11.69 17.62
C LYS A 549 26.78 -10.24 18.12
N VAL A 550 27.91 -9.56 18.27
CA VAL A 550 27.96 -8.14 18.64
C VAL A 550 27.43 -7.25 17.52
N ALA A 551 27.79 -7.52 16.26
CA ALA A 551 27.26 -6.78 15.11
C ALA A 551 25.73 -6.94 15.00
N ILE A 552 25.23 -8.17 15.14
CA ILE A 552 23.79 -8.49 15.18
C ILE A 552 23.10 -7.76 16.34
N ALA A 553 23.66 -7.83 17.55
CA ALA A 553 23.09 -7.18 18.72
C ALA A 553 23.02 -5.65 18.57
N ALA A 554 24.05 -5.05 17.99
CA ALA A 554 24.12 -3.60 17.78
C ALA A 554 23.02 -3.12 16.82
N PHE A 555 22.73 -3.87 15.76
CA PHE A 555 21.63 -3.59 14.85
C PHE A 555 20.27 -3.78 15.54
N LEU A 556 20.05 -4.94 16.15
CA LEU A 556 18.76 -5.31 16.74
C LEU A 556 18.37 -4.41 17.91
N SER A 557 19.31 -3.92 18.70
CA SER A 557 18.99 -3.02 19.82
C SER A 557 18.35 -1.71 19.38
N GLN A 558 18.72 -1.23 18.19
CA GLN A 558 18.14 -0.04 17.56
C GLN A 558 16.74 -0.37 17.06
N SER A 559 16.63 -1.45 16.27
CA SER A 559 15.34 -1.96 15.77
C SER A 559 14.30 -2.21 16.87
N MET A 560 14.75 -2.75 18.01
CA MET A 560 13.90 -2.98 19.18
C MET A 560 13.27 -1.69 19.70
N GLN A 561 14.05 -0.60 19.70
CA GLN A 561 13.58 0.70 20.14
C GLN A 561 12.77 1.45 19.07
N GLU A 562 13.13 1.32 17.78
CA GLU A 562 12.44 2.03 16.69
C GLU A 562 11.05 1.47 16.39
N THR A 563 10.92 0.14 16.24
CA THR A 563 9.71 -0.43 15.61
C THR A 563 9.18 -1.68 16.28
N ILE A 564 10.05 -2.58 16.76
CA ILE A 564 9.59 -3.87 17.32
C ILE A 564 8.75 -3.63 18.57
N ARG A 565 9.16 -2.69 19.45
CA ARG A 565 8.39 -2.35 20.66
C ARG A 565 6.96 -1.87 20.38
N TYR A 566 6.69 -1.37 19.17
CA TYR A 566 5.39 -0.88 18.75
C TYR A 566 4.60 -1.90 17.92
N ASN A 567 5.21 -3.04 17.59
CA ASN A 567 4.65 -4.05 16.68
C ASN A 567 4.18 -3.46 15.34
N ALA A 568 4.93 -2.48 14.84
CA ALA A 568 4.60 -1.74 13.63
C ALA A 568 5.77 -1.81 12.64
N CYS A 569 5.44 -2.01 11.37
CA CYS A 569 6.37 -1.90 10.25
C CYS A 569 6.31 -0.52 9.60
N ASP A 570 5.11 0.05 9.50
CA ASP A 570 4.86 1.40 9.02
C ASP A 570 4.96 2.41 10.17
N GLU A 571 5.35 3.61 9.82
CA GLU A 571 5.42 4.76 10.72
C GLU A 571 4.06 5.10 11.32
N ASN A 572 4.05 5.33 12.64
CA ASN A 572 2.87 5.84 13.32
C ASN A 572 2.77 7.36 13.14
N ASN A 573 1.54 7.88 13.14
CA ASN A 573 1.34 9.33 13.22
C ASN A 573 1.64 9.82 14.64
N TRP A 574 2.77 10.51 14.80
CA TRP A 574 3.24 11.14 16.03
C TRP A 574 3.04 12.67 16.03
N SER A 575 2.45 13.22 14.97
CA SER A 575 2.37 14.65 14.77
C SER A 575 1.31 15.27 15.67
N GLU A 576 1.73 16.20 16.54
CA GLU A 576 0.86 16.90 17.48
C GLU A 576 1.24 18.38 17.58
N VAL A 577 0.30 19.21 18.02
CA VAL A 577 0.52 20.66 18.19
C VAL A 577 1.69 20.94 19.14
N ARG A 578 1.85 20.12 20.17
CA ARG A 578 3.00 20.20 21.11
C ARG A 578 4.36 20.01 20.45
N TYR A 579 4.40 19.41 19.26
CA TYR A 579 5.61 19.19 18.45
C TYR A 579 5.64 20.04 17.17
N GLY A 580 4.74 21.03 17.05
CA GLY A 580 4.73 22.01 15.95
C GLY A 580 3.85 21.65 14.76
N ALA A 581 2.99 20.62 14.86
CA ALA A 581 1.97 20.35 13.84
C ALA A 581 0.81 21.38 13.92
N PRO A 582 0.08 21.66 12.82
CA PRO A 582 -1.04 22.60 12.83
C PRO A 582 -2.22 22.12 13.71
N VAL A 583 -2.42 20.79 13.74
CA VAL A 583 -3.43 20.10 14.56
C VAL A 583 -2.84 18.81 15.13
N ASN A 584 -3.55 18.18 16.06
CA ASN A 584 -3.17 16.84 16.52
C ASN A 584 -3.55 15.78 15.49
N TYR A 585 -2.60 14.89 15.19
CA TYR A 585 -2.70 13.81 14.22
C TYR A 585 -3.23 14.27 12.84
N PRO A 586 -2.58 15.25 12.20
CA PRO A 586 -2.90 15.69 10.84
C PRO A 586 -2.75 14.51 9.87
N MET A 587 -3.58 14.43 8.83
CA MET A 587 -3.46 13.37 7.83
C MET A 587 -2.22 13.55 6.95
N THR A 588 -1.76 14.79 6.75
CA THR A 588 -0.50 15.13 6.06
C THR A 588 0.75 14.59 6.76
N ALA A 589 0.63 13.99 7.96
CA ALA A 589 1.72 13.26 8.60
C ALA A 589 2.28 12.13 7.71
N SER A 590 1.50 11.60 6.76
CA SER A 590 1.97 10.63 5.76
C SER A 590 3.01 11.21 4.79
N CYS A 591 3.06 12.54 4.66
CA CYS A 591 4.00 13.28 3.82
C CYS A 591 5.26 13.68 4.57
N GLY A 592 5.22 13.68 5.89
CA GLY A 592 6.31 14.15 6.74
C GLY A 592 5.86 14.46 8.16
N GLN A 593 6.72 14.21 9.13
CA GLN A 593 6.45 14.49 10.55
C GLN A 593 7.59 15.28 11.19
N LEU A 594 7.30 16.03 12.25
CA LEU A 594 8.29 16.83 13.00
C LEU A 594 9.06 17.84 12.11
N GLY A 595 8.36 18.46 11.17
CA GLY A 595 8.93 19.44 10.23
C GLY A 595 9.65 18.83 9.03
N GLN A 596 9.72 17.50 8.93
CA GLN A 596 10.28 16.80 7.78
C GLN A 596 9.30 16.81 6.60
N LYS A 597 9.82 16.67 5.38
CA LYS A 597 9.06 16.50 4.13
C LYS A 597 9.65 15.34 3.34
N TYR A 598 9.05 14.16 3.47
CA TYR A 598 9.61 12.91 2.93
C TYR A 598 9.70 12.91 1.40
N ALA A 599 8.78 13.61 0.73
CA ALA A 599 8.83 13.83 -0.71
C ALA A 599 9.97 14.76 -1.17
N ASP A 600 10.60 15.53 -0.27
CA ASP A 600 11.75 16.36 -0.63
C ASP A 600 13.09 15.63 -0.39
N TYR A 601 13.06 14.41 0.15
CA TYR A 601 14.30 13.68 0.48
C TYR A 601 15.04 13.29 -0.80
N GLY A 602 16.30 13.71 -0.88
CA GLY A 602 17.16 13.59 -2.05
C GLY A 602 17.09 14.78 -3.00
N MET A 603 16.24 15.78 -2.78
CA MET A 603 16.25 17.00 -3.58
C MET A 603 17.34 17.94 -3.06
N ASP A 604 18.24 18.42 -3.93
CA ASP A 604 19.16 19.49 -3.57
C ASP A 604 18.37 20.79 -3.41
N PRO A 605 18.35 21.41 -2.22
CA PRO A 605 17.56 22.61 -1.97
C PRO A 605 18.04 23.85 -2.72
N ASN A 606 19.29 23.86 -3.22
CA ASN A 606 19.86 24.99 -3.94
C ASN A 606 19.61 24.89 -5.45
N THR A 607 19.74 23.68 -6.01
CA THR A 607 19.61 23.45 -7.45
C THR A 607 18.22 22.97 -7.86
N GLY A 608 17.47 22.39 -6.91
CA GLY A 608 16.19 21.73 -7.15
C GLY A 608 16.31 20.41 -7.92
N ILE A 609 17.53 19.93 -8.15
CA ILE A 609 17.79 18.67 -8.86
C ILE A 609 17.70 17.53 -7.85
N ASP A 610 16.94 16.50 -8.19
CA ASP A 610 16.86 15.28 -7.40
C ASP A 610 18.17 14.47 -7.49
N HIS A 611 18.51 13.83 -6.37
CA HIS A 611 19.53 12.79 -6.32
C HIS A 611 19.20 11.71 -7.38
N PRO A 612 20.19 11.16 -8.09
CA PRO A 612 19.95 10.24 -9.20
C PRO A 612 19.16 8.97 -8.83
N TYR A 613 19.17 8.60 -7.54
CA TYR A 613 18.42 7.45 -7.01
C TYR A 613 17.12 7.83 -6.30
N SER A 614 16.65 9.08 -6.38
CA SER A 614 15.36 9.45 -5.82
C SER A 614 14.23 8.86 -6.65
N CYS A 615 13.34 8.11 -5.99
CA CYS A 615 12.10 7.68 -6.66
C CYS A 615 11.38 8.88 -7.29
N PRO A 616 10.73 8.69 -8.44
CA PRO A 616 9.88 9.72 -9.01
C PRO A 616 8.72 10.01 -8.05
N ARG A 617 8.29 11.29 -7.98
CA ARG A 617 7.04 11.64 -7.31
C ARG A 617 5.88 11.08 -8.11
N ASP A 618 4.91 10.49 -7.42
CA ASP A 618 3.71 9.94 -8.05
C ASP A 618 2.45 10.52 -7.39
N PRO A 619 1.83 11.56 -7.99
CA PRO A 619 0.59 12.12 -7.48
C PRO A 619 -0.59 11.15 -7.60
N LYS A 620 -0.45 10.06 -8.37
CA LYS A 620 -1.48 9.04 -8.52
C LYS A 620 -1.33 7.87 -7.53
N MET A 621 -0.38 7.96 -6.59
CA MET A 621 -0.14 6.90 -5.61
C MET A 621 -1.31 6.78 -4.63
N GLU A 622 -1.92 5.60 -4.59
CA GLU A 622 -2.91 5.19 -3.59
C GLU A 622 -2.37 4.04 -2.76
N VAL A 623 -2.06 4.33 -1.48
CA VAL A 623 -1.48 3.36 -0.54
C VAL A 623 -1.89 3.67 0.90
N THR A 624 -2.19 2.63 1.65
CA THR A 624 -2.51 2.66 3.09
C THR A 624 -1.43 1.89 3.86
N ALA A 625 -0.95 2.42 4.97
CA ALA A 625 -0.08 1.69 5.89
C ALA A 625 -0.78 0.44 6.43
N LEU A 626 -0.08 -0.69 6.47
CA LEU A 626 -0.66 -1.95 6.92
C LEU A 626 -0.63 -2.11 8.44
N THR A 627 0.35 -1.47 9.07
CA THR A 627 0.52 -1.53 10.51
C THR A 627 0.45 -0.14 11.10
N ASN A 628 0.01 -0.08 12.36
CA ASN A 628 -0.06 1.14 13.14
C ASN A 628 -0.03 0.80 14.63
N ALA A 629 0.06 1.85 15.43
CA ALA A 629 -0.07 1.84 16.87
C ALA A 629 -1.38 1.18 17.33
N LYS A 630 -1.33 0.44 18.45
CA LYS A 630 -2.49 -0.29 19.00
C LYS A 630 -2.92 0.16 20.40
N TRP A 631 -2.42 1.30 20.88
CA TRP A 631 -2.87 1.86 22.16
C TRP A 631 -4.31 2.38 22.09
N TYR A 632 -4.91 2.70 23.25
CA TYR A 632 -6.28 3.20 23.30
C TYR A 632 -6.39 4.55 22.61
N GLY A 633 -7.22 4.65 21.56
CA GLY A 633 -7.34 5.86 20.73
C GLY A 633 -6.16 6.10 19.80
N ALA A 634 -5.40 5.04 19.46
CA ALA A 634 -4.28 5.13 18.55
C ALA A 634 -4.67 5.75 17.20
N PRO A 635 -3.79 6.58 16.61
CA PRO A 635 -3.99 7.13 15.27
C PRO A 635 -4.23 6.03 14.23
N ALA A 636 -5.07 6.35 13.25
CA ALA A 636 -5.25 5.49 12.08
C ALA A 636 -3.92 5.25 11.35
N PRO A 637 -3.81 4.14 10.61
CA PRO A 637 -2.74 3.97 9.63
C PRO A 637 -2.66 5.20 8.71
N VAL A 638 -1.44 5.69 8.49
CA VAL A 638 -1.18 6.78 7.53
C VAL A 638 -1.45 6.32 6.10
N PHE A 639 -1.76 7.26 5.22
CA PHE A 639 -2.10 6.94 3.84
C PHE A 639 -1.72 8.05 2.85
N ALA A 640 -1.64 7.70 1.57
CA ALA A 640 -1.52 8.62 0.45
C ALA A 640 -2.60 8.31 -0.59
N ALA A 641 -3.15 9.37 -1.18
CA ALA A 641 -4.19 9.30 -2.20
C ALA A 641 -4.15 10.57 -3.07
N PRO A 642 -4.57 10.50 -4.34
CA PRO A 642 -4.79 11.68 -5.18
C PRO A 642 -5.86 12.59 -4.59
N ASP A 643 -5.74 13.90 -4.79
CA ASP A 643 -6.77 14.85 -4.38
C ASP A 643 -8.10 14.59 -5.10
N SER A 644 -8.05 14.09 -6.33
CA SER A 644 -9.24 13.69 -7.08
C SER A 644 -10.04 12.58 -6.39
N VAL A 645 -9.38 11.63 -5.72
CA VAL A 645 -10.05 10.56 -4.94
C VAL A 645 -10.73 11.16 -3.72
N LEU A 646 -10.02 11.99 -2.96
CA LEU A 646 -10.56 12.57 -1.73
C LEU A 646 -11.67 13.58 -2.03
N ALA A 647 -11.56 14.35 -3.11
CA ALA A 647 -12.58 15.29 -3.57
C ALA A 647 -13.87 14.58 -3.99
N GLU A 648 -13.78 13.50 -4.77
CA GLU A 648 -14.94 12.70 -5.18
C GLU A 648 -15.70 12.16 -3.95
N GLN A 649 -14.98 11.78 -2.91
CA GLN A 649 -15.56 11.27 -1.65
C GLN A 649 -16.00 12.39 -0.69
N GLY A 650 -15.85 13.67 -1.06
CA GLY A 650 -16.22 14.81 -0.20
C GLY A 650 -15.33 14.97 1.04
N LEU A 651 -14.10 14.46 1.00
CA LEU A 651 -13.17 14.42 2.13
C LEU A 651 -12.22 15.62 2.20
N LEU A 652 -12.32 16.55 1.25
CA LEU A 652 -11.54 17.79 1.23
C LEU A 652 -12.43 18.99 1.60
N VAL A 653 -11.91 19.86 2.47
CA VAL A 653 -12.54 21.15 2.81
C VAL A 653 -11.58 22.27 2.45
N ASN A 654 -11.97 23.11 1.48
CA ASN A 654 -11.11 24.16 0.91
C ASN A 654 -9.75 23.63 0.40
N GLY A 655 -9.73 22.42 -0.16
CA GLY A 655 -8.51 21.76 -0.65
C GLY A 655 -7.61 21.15 0.43
N ASN A 656 -8.03 21.18 1.70
CA ASN A 656 -7.28 20.59 2.80
C ASN A 656 -7.92 19.29 3.29
N VAL A 657 -7.07 18.35 3.68
CA VAL A 657 -7.48 17.15 4.40
C VAL A 657 -7.82 17.46 5.87
N GLY A 658 -8.34 16.44 6.55
CA GLY A 658 -8.70 16.52 7.95
C GLY A 658 -7.62 16.01 8.90
N ARG A 659 -8.08 15.51 10.06
CA ARG A 659 -7.24 14.97 11.12
C ARG A 659 -7.84 13.72 11.75
N TRP A 660 -7.04 13.03 12.54
CA TRP A 660 -7.53 12.01 13.45
C TRP A 660 -7.83 12.62 14.83
N THR A 661 -8.95 12.24 15.44
CA THR A 661 -9.16 12.44 16.88
C THR A 661 -9.02 11.11 17.61
N ASN A 662 -8.46 11.14 18.82
CA ASN A 662 -8.45 10.00 19.74
C ASN A 662 -9.71 9.94 20.63
N ASP A 663 -10.64 10.88 20.46
CA ASP A 663 -11.89 10.95 21.22
C ASP A 663 -12.86 9.82 20.87
N GLY A 664 -13.84 9.62 21.76
CA GLY A 664 -14.93 8.66 21.58
C GLY A 664 -14.60 7.26 22.07
N HIS A 665 -15.53 6.34 21.79
CA HIS A 665 -15.40 4.93 22.17
C HIS A 665 -16.11 4.05 21.16
N CYS A 666 -15.45 2.97 20.74
CA CYS A 666 -16.05 1.97 19.88
C CYS A 666 -16.81 0.95 20.75
N MET A 667 -18.13 0.86 20.55
CA MET A 667 -18.98 -0.09 21.29
C MET A 667 -18.59 -1.53 21.02
N GLU A 668 -18.13 -1.82 19.80
CA GLU A 668 -17.58 -3.10 19.39
C GLU A 668 -16.17 -2.87 18.86
N VAL A 669 -15.22 -3.68 19.36
CA VAL A 669 -13.82 -3.64 18.91
C VAL A 669 -13.71 -4.56 17.68
N PRO A 670 -13.34 -4.05 16.50
CA PRO A 670 -13.26 -4.86 15.29
C PRO A 670 -12.15 -5.92 15.42
N THR A 671 -12.49 -7.17 15.15
CA THR A 671 -11.52 -8.29 15.06
C THR A 671 -10.98 -8.48 13.64
N SER A 672 -11.54 -7.77 12.67
CA SER A 672 -11.09 -7.71 11.28
C SER A 672 -11.58 -6.41 10.66
N VAL A 673 -10.98 -6.03 9.54
CA VAL A 673 -11.40 -4.88 8.71
C VAL A 673 -11.55 -5.31 7.26
N ASP A 674 -12.31 -4.52 6.50
CA ASP A 674 -12.43 -4.72 5.06
C ASP A 674 -11.11 -4.33 4.37
N THR A 675 -10.34 -5.35 4.00
CA THR A 675 -9.03 -5.18 3.35
C THR A 675 -9.14 -4.80 1.88
N SER A 676 -10.34 -4.91 1.28
CA SER A 676 -10.59 -4.42 -0.08
C SER A 676 -10.78 -2.89 -0.13
N LYS A 677 -10.91 -2.25 1.03
CA LYS A 677 -11.05 -0.81 1.19
C LYS A 677 -9.77 -0.18 1.74
N GLN A 678 -9.42 0.97 1.18
CA GLN A 678 -8.41 1.87 1.74
C GLN A 678 -8.86 2.39 3.10
N VAL A 679 -7.93 2.85 3.93
CA VAL A 679 -8.25 3.23 5.32
C VAL A 679 -9.30 4.35 5.41
N TRP A 680 -9.30 5.27 4.45
CA TRP A 680 -10.26 6.39 4.39
C TRP A 680 -11.65 6.00 3.86
N GLU A 681 -11.78 4.85 3.19
CA GLU A 681 -13.07 4.29 2.71
C GLU A 681 -13.80 3.48 3.80
N ARG A 682 -13.14 3.21 4.94
CA ARG A 682 -13.69 2.38 6.02
C ARG A 682 -14.57 3.21 6.95
N GLY A 683 -15.66 2.60 7.42
CA GLY A 683 -16.60 3.25 8.34
C GLY A 683 -16.03 3.52 9.74
N GLU A 684 -16.70 4.38 10.51
CA GLU A 684 -16.34 4.67 11.90
C GLU A 684 -16.22 3.37 12.73
N CYS A 685 -15.21 3.31 13.62
CA CYS A 685 -14.89 2.13 14.43
C CYS A 685 -14.58 0.84 13.65
N LYS A 686 -14.25 0.95 12.35
CA LYS A 686 -13.85 -0.17 11.48
C LYS A 686 -12.55 0.14 10.71
N ILE A 687 -11.75 1.08 11.23
CA ILE A 687 -10.57 1.62 10.52
C ILE A 687 -9.42 0.62 10.56
N TYR A 688 -9.16 0.01 11.71
CA TYR A 688 -8.12 -1.00 11.91
C TYR A 688 -8.54 -2.04 12.95
N GLU A 689 -7.94 -3.24 12.88
CA GLU A 689 -8.20 -4.31 13.84
C GLU A 689 -7.79 -3.88 15.27
N GLY A 690 -8.70 -4.06 16.23
CA GLY A 690 -8.46 -3.69 17.62
C GLY A 690 -8.75 -2.24 17.95
N GLN A 691 -9.38 -1.47 17.06
CA GLN A 691 -9.76 -0.08 17.31
C GLN A 691 -10.70 0.05 18.52
N LYS A 692 -10.28 0.82 19.53
CA LYS A 692 -11.05 1.04 20.78
C LYS A 692 -11.71 2.41 20.86
N ALA A 693 -11.15 3.39 20.15
CA ALA A 693 -11.57 4.79 20.15
C ALA A 693 -10.98 5.49 18.93
N GLY A 694 -11.35 6.76 18.75
CA GLY A 694 -10.85 7.62 17.70
C GLY A 694 -11.56 7.44 16.36
N LYS A 695 -11.48 8.49 15.53
CA LYS A 695 -12.06 8.53 14.19
C LYS A 695 -11.45 9.65 13.35
N PHE A 696 -11.64 9.56 12.04
CA PHE A 696 -11.34 10.67 11.12
C PHE A 696 -12.32 11.83 11.32
N ILE A 697 -11.81 13.05 11.24
CA ILE A 697 -12.58 14.29 11.16
C ILE A 697 -12.12 15.02 9.90
N TRP A 698 -13.01 15.15 8.92
CA TRP A 698 -12.76 15.81 7.63
C TRP A 698 -13.20 17.27 7.67
N ASP A 699 -12.55 18.08 8.50
CA ASP A 699 -12.90 19.48 8.78
C ASP A 699 -11.98 20.50 8.08
N GLY A 700 -11.00 20.05 7.29
CA GLY A 700 -10.00 20.91 6.65
C GLY A 700 -9.02 21.55 7.64
N SER A 701 -8.96 21.06 8.88
CA SER A 701 -8.12 21.65 9.93
C SER A 701 -6.63 21.37 9.74
N ASP A 702 -6.26 20.42 8.89
CA ASP A 702 -4.89 20.17 8.48
C ASP A 702 -4.46 21.15 7.38
N THR A 703 -4.06 22.35 7.79
CA THR A 703 -3.69 23.45 6.90
C THR A 703 -2.36 23.25 6.16
N ASN A 704 -1.68 22.12 6.37
CA ASN A 704 -0.49 21.76 5.61
C ASN A 704 -0.81 21.22 4.19
N GLY A 705 -2.10 21.00 3.87
CA GLY A 705 -2.55 20.76 2.50
C GLY A 705 -3.04 19.34 2.25
N THR A 706 -2.37 18.63 1.35
CA THR A 706 -2.82 17.36 0.74
C THR A 706 -1.91 16.19 1.09
N VAL A 707 -2.44 14.96 0.97
CA VAL A 707 -1.69 13.70 1.00
C VAL A 707 -1.30 13.19 -0.40
N GLU A 708 -1.59 13.96 -1.45
CA GLU A 708 -1.21 13.67 -2.83
C GLU A 708 0.31 13.72 -3.02
N GLY A 709 0.86 12.73 -3.73
CA GLY A 709 2.31 12.64 -3.99
C GLY A 709 3.14 12.23 -2.76
N CYS A 710 2.49 11.84 -1.67
CA CYS A 710 3.12 11.29 -0.47
C CYS A 710 3.35 9.78 -0.65
N GLY A 711 3.50 9.02 0.44
CA GLY A 711 3.72 7.56 0.37
C GLY A 711 5.07 7.08 0.86
N TRP A 712 5.99 7.99 1.21
CA TRP A 712 7.39 7.70 1.57
C TRP A 712 7.67 7.77 3.07
N TRP A 713 6.67 7.53 3.92
CA TRP A 713 6.83 7.42 5.36
C TRP A 713 7.71 6.22 5.74
N GLY A 714 8.15 6.20 6.99
CA GLY A 714 9.03 5.18 7.54
C GLY A 714 8.48 3.77 7.40
N ARG A 715 9.27 2.87 6.80
CA ARG A 715 8.93 1.44 6.71
C ARG A 715 10.07 0.51 7.12
N GLY A 716 9.69 -0.65 7.62
CA GLY A 716 10.62 -1.69 8.05
C GLY A 716 11.31 -1.35 9.38
N VAL A 717 12.32 -2.14 9.71
CA VAL A 717 12.80 -2.29 11.10
C VAL A 717 13.60 -1.08 11.65
N ILE A 718 14.01 -0.14 10.81
CA ILE A 718 14.66 1.13 11.17
C ILE A 718 13.92 2.34 10.51
N GLN A 719 12.69 2.15 10.03
CA GLN A 719 11.90 3.23 9.42
C GLN A 719 12.62 3.90 8.23
N THR A 720 12.94 3.11 7.20
CA THR A 720 13.47 3.64 5.93
C THR A 720 12.47 4.65 5.38
N THR A 721 12.90 5.90 5.21
CA THR A 721 12.02 7.05 4.97
C THR A 721 12.52 7.90 3.79
N GLY A 722 11.59 8.41 2.97
CA GLY A 722 11.86 9.38 1.90
C GLY A 722 12.31 8.80 0.56
N ARG A 723 12.03 9.54 -0.52
CA ARG A 723 12.21 9.07 -1.92
C ARG A 723 13.60 8.55 -2.25
N GLN A 724 14.64 9.21 -1.74
CA GLN A 724 16.03 8.79 -1.98
C GLN A 724 16.32 7.40 -1.42
N ASN A 725 15.88 7.11 -0.19
CA ASN A 725 16.21 5.84 0.45
C ASN A 725 15.46 4.67 -0.21
N PHE A 726 14.16 4.83 -0.47
CA PHE A 726 13.39 3.84 -1.22
C PHE A 726 13.92 3.65 -2.63
N GLY A 727 14.31 4.74 -3.31
CA GLY A 727 14.80 4.65 -4.68
C GLY A 727 16.20 4.03 -4.76
N THR A 728 17.07 4.29 -3.80
CA THR A 728 18.37 3.61 -3.72
C THR A 728 18.18 2.11 -3.49
N LEU A 729 17.28 1.73 -2.58
CA LEU A 729 16.90 0.33 -2.38
C LEU A 729 16.33 -0.30 -3.67
N ASN A 730 15.42 0.40 -4.35
CA ASN A 730 14.81 -0.07 -5.59
C ASN A 730 15.81 -0.21 -6.74
N HIS A 731 16.80 0.68 -6.83
CA HIS A 731 17.82 0.62 -7.87
C HIS A 731 18.71 -0.63 -7.73
N PHE A 732 19.13 -0.95 -6.50
CA PHE A 732 20.10 -2.02 -6.28
C PHE A 732 19.47 -3.38 -5.95
N MET A 733 18.22 -3.42 -5.48
CA MET A 733 17.57 -4.68 -5.08
C MET A 733 16.29 -4.97 -5.84
N GLY A 734 15.56 -3.93 -6.26
CA GLY A 734 14.29 -4.04 -6.95
C GLY A 734 14.43 -3.79 -8.46
N ARG A 735 13.30 -3.41 -9.07
CA ARG A 735 13.23 -2.98 -10.46
C ARG A 735 13.65 -1.52 -10.58
N SER A 736 14.92 -1.30 -10.95
CA SER A 736 15.52 0.03 -11.06
C SER A 736 14.64 1.05 -11.80
N HIS A 737 14.54 2.24 -11.22
CA HIS A 737 13.82 3.40 -11.75
C HIS A 737 14.76 4.44 -12.39
N VAL A 738 16.07 4.26 -12.24
CA VAL A 738 17.11 5.19 -12.68
C VAL A 738 17.19 5.20 -14.19
N ASP A 739 17.34 6.38 -14.78
CA ASP A 739 17.54 6.55 -16.21
C ASP A 739 18.85 5.86 -16.65
N PRO A 740 18.79 4.85 -17.54
CA PRO A 740 19.99 4.16 -18.02
C PRO A 740 21.02 5.09 -18.70
N GLU A 741 20.59 6.24 -19.23
CA GLU A 741 21.50 7.20 -19.87
C GLU A 741 22.36 7.98 -18.85
N THR A 742 21.96 7.98 -17.57
CA THR A 742 22.72 8.65 -16.51
C THR A 742 23.82 7.77 -15.90
N ILE A 743 23.82 6.47 -16.19
CA ILE A 743 24.80 5.51 -15.64
C ILE A 743 26.23 5.92 -16.03
N GLY A 744 27.13 5.98 -15.04
CA GLY A 744 28.52 6.40 -15.19
C GLY A 744 28.72 7.92 -15.24
N THR A 745 27.65 8.72 -15.25
CA THR A 745 27.72 10.18 -15.16
C THR A 745 27.73 10.66 -13.71
N THR A 746 28.01 11.94 -13.48
CA THR A 746 27.93 12.56 -12.14
C THR A 746 26.73 13.49 -12.06
N VAL A 747 25.82 13.20 -11.13
CA VAL A 747 24.62 14.00 -10.84
C VAL A 747 24.69 14.45 -9.38
N ASN A 748 24.66 15.76 -9.14
CA ASN A 748 24.79 16.35 -7.79
C ASN A 748 26.00 15.83 -6.98
N GLY A 749 27.12 15.59 -7.65
CA GLY A 749 28.35 15.08 -7.02
C GLY A 749 28.36 13.56 -6.78
N THR A 750 27.26 12.86 -7.07
CA THR A 750 27.16 11.40 -7.01
C THR A 750 27.45 10.80 -8.38
N VAL A 751 28.38 9.85 -8.46
CA VAL A 751 28.56 9.01 -9.66
C VAL A 751 27.43 7.98 -9.68
N VAL A 752 26.67 7.94 -10.76
CA VAL A 752 25.54 7.00 -10.91
C VAL A 752 26.09 5.62 -11.27
N GLU A 753 25.87 4.65 -10.41
CA GLU A 753 26.27 3.26 -10.60
C GLU A 753 25.20 2.50 -11.38
N ALA A 754 25.61 1.42 -12.06
CA ALA A 754 24.68 0.53 -12.75
C ALA A 754 23.91 -0.35 -11.74
N PRO A 755 22.63 -0.67 -11.99
CA PRO A 755 21.93 -1.64 -11.18
C PRO A 755 22.52 -3.04 -11.41
N PRO A 756 22.34 -4.00 -10.47
CA PRO A 756 22.71 -5.39 -10.73
C PRO A 756 21.95 -5.95 -11.92
N ALA A 757 22.61 -6.76 -12.76
CA ALA A 757 21.97 -7.41 -13.90
C ALA A 757 20.87 -8.42 -13.49
N ASN A 758 20.92 -8.92 -12.24
CA ASN A 758 19.95 -9.85 -11.68
C ASN A 758 19.65 -9.48 -10.21
N PRO A 759 18.85 -8.42 -9.98
CA PRO A 759 18.50 -7.97 -8.63
C PRO A 759 17.72 -9.04 -7.86
N LEU A 760 18.00 -9.17 -6.56
CA LEU A 760 17.39 -10.21 -5.71
C LEU A 760 15.85 -10.15 -5.68
N TYR A 761 15.28 -8.95 -5.79
CA TYR A 761 13.84 -8.69 -5.76
C TYR A 761 13.38 -8.00 -7.05
N ALA A 762 13.87 -8.46 -8.21
CA ALA A 762 13.53 -7.89 -9.52
C ALA A 762 12.03 -7.90 -9.87
N ASP A 763 11.25 -8.72 -9.16
CA ASP A 763 9.79 -8.76 -9.20
C ASP A 763 9.11 -7.59 -8.48
N LEU A 764 9.84 -6.89 -7.60
CA LEU A 764 9.33 -5.79 -6.79
C LEU A 764 9.73 -4.42 -7.35
N ASP A 765 8.83 -3.45 -7.24
CA ASP A 765 9.10 -2.03 -7.52
C ASP A 765 8.75 -1.22 -6.27
N PHE A 766 9.74 -0.95 -5.43
CA PHE A 766 9.55 -0.19 -4.18
C PHE A 766 9.25 1.28 -4.44
N CYS A 767 9.50 1.79 -5.67
CA CYS A 767 9.12 3.14 -6.00
C CYS A 767 7.62 3.26 -6.33
N SER A 768 7.09 2.30 -7.08
CA SER A 768 5.66 2.28 -7.42
C SER A 768 4.78 1.73 -6.30
N ASN A 769 5.31 0.85 -5.45
CA ASN A 769 4.62 0.39 -4.24
C ASN A 769 5.58 0.26 -3.05
N PRO A 770 5.84 1.36 -2.31
CA PRO A 770 6.68 1.32 -1.12
C PRO A 770 6.11 0.44 0.00
N GLY A 771 4.80 0.13 -0.04
CA GLY A 771 4.13 -0.76 0.91
C GLY A 771 4.66 -2.19 0.94
N LEU A 772 5.30 -2.65 -0.15
CA LEU A 772 5.86 -4.01 -0.28
C LEU A 772 6.83 -4.38 0.85
N ILE A 773 7.52 -3.40 1.43
CA ILE A 773 8.41 -3.61 2.57
C ILE A 773 7.66 -4.21 3.77
N CYS A 774 6.41 -3.81 3.96
CA CYS A 774 5.59 -4.21 5.10
C CYS A 774 4.48 -5.21 4.74
N SER A 775 4.12 -5.31 3.46
CA SER A 775 3.02 -6.15 2.99
C SER A 775 3.42 -7.54 2.54
N SER A 776 4.62 -7.71 1.99
CA SER A 776 4.98 -8.94 1.30
C SER A 776 4.96 -10.15 2.25
N GLU A 777 4.18 -11.16 1.88
CA GLU A 777 4.14 -12.46 2.56
C GLU A 777 5.10 -13.46 1.91
N GLU A 778 5.44 -13.28 0.63
CA GLU A 778 6.46 -14.08 -0.07
C GLU A 778 7.89 -13.69 0.34
N ASN A 779 8.13 -12.39 0.57
CA ASN A 779 9.45 -11.83 0.87
C ASN A 779 9.45 -11.09 2.22
N ARG A 780 9.05 -11.78 3.29
CA ARG A 780 8.89 -11.20 4.64
C ARG A 780 10.18 -10.60 5.20
N GLU A 781 11.33 -11.04 4.74
CA GLU A 781 12.64 -10.54 5.16
C GLU A 781 12.94 -9.11 4.66
N ILE A 782 12.20 -8.58 3.68
CA ILE A 782 12.44 -7.25 3.13
C ILE A 782 12.34 -6.15 4.20
N LYS A 783 11.44 -6.31 5.18
CA LYS A 783 11.34 -5.37 6.31
C LYS A 783 12.62 -5.25 7.13
N TRP A 784 13.43 -6.31 7.16
CA TRP A 784 14.76 -6.33 7.77
C TRP A 784 15.81 -5.78 6.83
N ILE A 785 15.77 -6.18 5.57
CA ILE A 785 16.69 -5.73 4.52
C ILE A 785 16.67 -4.22 4.36
N ALA A 786 15.52 -3.57 4.42
CA ALA A 786 15.43 -2.11 4.37
C ALA A 786 16.28 -1.43 5.47
N GLY A 787 16.24 -1.96 6.71
CA GLY A 787 17.07 -1.46 7.80
C GLY A 787 18.54 -1.87 7.69
N LEU A 788 18.82 -3.11 7.26
CA LEU A 788 20.18 -3.60 7.04
C LEU A 788 20.87 -2.82 5.91
N PHE A 789 20.13 -2.43 4.88
CA PHE A 789 20.61 -1.58 3.80
C PHE A 789 21.09 -0.22 4.33
N TYR A 790 20.29 0.46 5.16
CA TYR A 790 20.74 1.67 5.86
C TYR A 790 21.99 1.39 6.71
N TRP A 791 22.01 0.25 7.42
CA TRP A 791 23.13 -0.11 8.29
C TRP A 791 24.46 -0.25 7.53
N VAL A 792 24.47 -0.98 6.42
CA VAL A 792 25.69 -1.21 5.63
C VAL A 792 26.12 0.00 4.83
N SER A 793 25.19 0.91 4.50
CA SER A 793 25.47 2.10 3.69
C SER A 793 25.83 3.33 4.53
N SER A 794 25.38 3.40 5.78
CA SER A 794 25.50 4.60 6.62
C SER A 794 26.16 4.37 7.98
N VAL A 795 26.04 3.17 8.57
CA VAL A 795 26.54 2.90 9.94
C VAL A 795 27.89 2.18 9.90
N GLN A 796 28.01 1.06 9.19
CA GLN A 796 29.28 0.33 9.09
C GLN A 796 30.33 1.08 8.28
N THR A 797 29.89 1.90 7.33
CA THR A 797 30.71 2.73 6.44
C THR A 797 30.82 4.18 6.90
N TYR A 798 30.30 4.51 8.09
CA TYR A 798 30.35 5.87 8.63
C TYR A 798 31.77 6.42 8.55
N ASN A 799 31.87 7.62 7.99
CA ASN A 799 33.10 8.38 7.90
C ASN A 799 32.79 9.86 8.10
N ASP A 800 33.69 10.58 8.75
CA ASP A 800 33.58 12.03 8.99
C ASP A 800 34.89 12.70 8.54
N VAL A 801 35.19 12.57 7.25
CA VAL A 801 36.48 12.98 6.69
C VAL A 801 36.69 14.48 6.90
N GLY A 802 37.67 14.83 7.74
CA GLY A 802 38.00 16.22 8.08
C GLY A 802 37.09 16.84 9.16
N GLY A 803 36.14 16.08 9.71
CA GLY A 803 35.29 16.49 10.82
C GLY A 803 35.78 16.00 12.19
N PRO A 804 35.02 16.30 13.27
CA PRO A 804 35.39 15.96 14.65
C PRO A 804 35.45 14.44 14.93
N TYR A 805 34.84 13.59 14.11
CA TYR A 805 34.78 12.14 14.27
C TYR A 805 35.60 11.37 13.23
N ALA A 806 36.57 12.03 12.57
CA ALA A 806 37.38 11.44 11.50
C ALA A 806 38.11 10.14 11.89
N ASP A 807 38.45 9.98 13.18
CA ASP A 807 39.14 8.78 13.70
C ASP A 807 38.18 7.64 14.09
N TRP A 808 36.88 7.88 14.07
CA TRP A 808 35.89 6.87 14.43
C TRP A 808 35.68 5.88 13.28
N ASN A 809 35.78 4.59 13.56
CA ASN A 809 35.52 3.54 12.59
C ASN A 809 34.72 2.39 13.23
N TYR A 810 33.61 2.02 12.61
CA TYR A 810 32.69 1.00 13.14
C TYR A 810 33.40 -0.32 13.45
N HIS A 811 34.17 -0.84 12.50
CA HIS A 811 34.83 -2.14 12.67
C HIS A 811 35.91 -2.10 13.75
N ALA A 812 36.68 -1.00 13.85
CA ALA A 812 37.69 -0.84 14.88
C ALA A 812 37.07 -0.75 16.29
N GLU A 813 35.98 0.02 16.44
CA GLU A 813 35.30 0.18 17.73
C GLU A 813 34.54 -1.08 18.15
N LEU A 814 33.96 -1.84 17.21
CA LEU A 814 33.37 -3.16 17.49
C LEU A 814 34.44 -4.14 18.00
N LYS A 815 35.57 -4.25 17.30
CA LYS A 815 36.68 -5.13 17.71
C LYS A 815 37.20 -4.73 19.08
N LYS A 816 37.41 -3.43 19.31
CA LYS A 816 37.85 -2.89 20.62
C LYS A 816 36.88 -3.23 21.75
N TYR A 817 35.56 -3.19 21.50
CA TYR A 817 34.56 -3.61 22.50
C TYR A 817 34.67 -5.10 22.84
N VAL A 818 34.84 -5.95 21.82
CA VAL A 818 34.99 -7.39 22.00
C VAL A 818 36.31 -7.76 22.67
N ASP A 819 37.42 -7.22 22.17
CA ASP A 819 38.78 -7.45 22.69
C ASP A 819 38.93 -6.87 24.11
N GLY A 820 38.16 -5.85 24.45
CA GLY A 820 38.02 -5.29 25.80
C GLY A 820 37.18 -6.13 26.76
N GLY A 821 36.67 -7.29 26.33
CA GLY A 821 35.90 -8.22 27.15
C GLY A 821 34.43 -7.83 27.32
N LEU A 822 33.83 -7.18 26.33
CA LEU A 822 32.40 -6.79 26.31
C LEU A 822 32.01 -5.82 27.44
N GLN A 823 32.89 -4.87 27.79
CA GLN A 823 32.70 -3.96 28.92
C GLN A 823 32.23 -2.57 28.47
N GLY A 824 31.23 -2.03 29.19
CA GLY A 824 30.76 -0.65 29.01
C GLY A 824 29.85 -0.43 27.80
N THR A 825 29.48 0.83 27.54
CA THR A 825 28.46 1.21 26.54
C THR A 825 28.97 2.07 25.39
N ALA A 826 30.25 2.47 25.40
CA ALA A 826 30.79 3.45 24.45
C ALA A 826 30.53 3.09 22.98
N PHE A 827 30.70 1.81 22.60
CA PHE A 827 30.42 1.33 21.25
C PHE A 827 28.95 1.51 20.86
N ILE A 828 28.02 1.07 21.72
CA ILE A 828 26.59 1.14 21.41
C ILE A 828 26.04 2.57 21.50
N ASP A 829 26.60 3.41 22.36
CA ASP A 829 26.23 4.82 22.47
C ASP A 829 26.59 5.56 21.18
N ALA A 830 27.80 5.33 20.64
CA ALA A 830 28.21 5.87 19.35
C ALA A 830 27.32 5.37 18.20
N VAL A 831 27.04 4.06 18.15
CA VAL A 831 26.15 3.49 17.13
C VAL A 831 24.73 4.07 17.23
N SER A 832 24.20 4.26 18.44
CA SER A 832 22.89 4.87 18.67
C SER A 832 22.86 6.34 18.23
N GLY A 833 23.96 7.05 18.43
CA GLY A 833 24.18 8.40 17.89
C GLY A 833 24.10 8.44 16.38
N ILE A 834 24.79 7.54 15.68
CA ILE A 834 24.78 7.51 14.21
C ILE A 834 23.36 7.25 13.70
N VAL A 835 22.67 6.27 14.25
CA VAL A 835 21.33 5.86 13.80
C VAL A 835 20.28 6.94 14.07
N ASN A 836 20.29 7.56 15.26
CA ASN A 836 19.25 8.51 15.65
C ASN A 836 19.57 9.96 15.25
N ARG A 837 20.85 10.32 15.15
CA ARG A 837 21.31 11.71 15.03
C ARG A 837 22.40 11.91 13.97
N GLY A 838 22.94 10.86 13.35
CA GLY A 838 23.92 10.97 12.26
C GLY A 838 25.36 11.25 12.71
N CYS A 839 25.69 11.09 14.00
CA CYS A 839 27.07 11.20 14.47
C CYS A 839 27.34 10.26 15.67
N PRO A 840 28.58 9.80 15.90
CA PRO A 840 28.90 8.84 16.96
C PRO A 840 29.00 9.46 18.36
N ASP A 841 28.01 10.26 18.75
CA ASP A 841 27.92 10.92 20.06
C ASP A 841 26.49 10.89 20.61
N SER A 842 26.38 10.99 21.93
CA SER A 842 25.15 11.21 22.69
C SER A 842 24.46 12.54 22.36
N HIS A 843 25.23 13.55 21.90
CA HIS A 843 24.73 14.83 21.43
C HIS A 843 25.42 15.22 20.11
N CYS A 844 24.64 15.34 19.03
CA CYS A 844 25.16 15.76 17.74
C CYS A 844 24.92 17.27 17.51
N PRO A 845 25.92 18.04 17.02
CA PRO A 845 25.83 19.50 16.92
C PRO A 845 24.64 20.05 16.13
N VAL A 846 24.18 19.33 15.11
CA VAL A 846 23.09 19.75 14.21
C VAL A 846 21.75 19.16 14.64
N SER A 847 21.76 17.89 15.04
CA SER A 847 20.57 17.08 15.21
C SER A 847 20.16 16.88 16.66
N GLY A 848 21.01 17.21 17.65
CA GLY A 848 20.67 17.22 19.08
C GLY A 848 20.89 15.89 19.82
N GLU A 849 20.17 15.73 20.95
CA GLU A 849 20.32 14.64 21.93
C GLU A 849 19.77 13.29 21.42
N VAL A 850 20.53 12.21 21.54
CA VAL A 850 20.04 10.87 21.16
C VAL A 850 18.82 10.47 22.00
N HIS A 851 17.75 10.06 21.33
CA HIS A 851 16.53 9.59 21.98
C HIS A 851 16.68 8.17 22.52
N ALA A 852 16.21 7.94 23.75
CA ALA A 852 16.10 6.62 24.40
C ALA A 852 17.43 5.84 24.48
N VAL A 853 18.53 6.54 24.81
CA VAL A 853 19.88 5.94 24.94
C VAL A 853 19.86 4.76 25.90
N LYS A 854 19.22 4.90 27.07
CA LYS A 854 19.22 3.87 28.10
C LYS A 854 18.51 2.60 27.63
N GLU A 855 17.37 2.74 26.96
CA GLU A 855 16.61 1.64 26.39
C GLU A 855 17.41 0.92 25.29
N ARG A 856 18.13 1.66 24.43
CA ARG A 856 19.02 1.06 23.42
C ARG A 856 20.17 0.28 24.05
N GLN A 857 20.78 0.79 25.12
CA GLN A 857 21.81 0.07 25.89
C GLN A 857 21.25 -1.22 26.50
N ASP A 858 20.07 -1.15 27.12
CA ASP A 858 19.44 -2.30 27.75
C ASP A 858 19.03 -3.37 26.72
N ASN A 859 18.52 -2.96 25.55
CA ASN A 859 18.23 -3.84 24.43
C ASN A 859 19.51 -4.51 23.91
N PHE A 860 20.61 -3.77 23.77
CA PHE A 860 21.89 -4.33 23.32
C PHE A 860 22.41 -5.40 24.28
N LYS A 861 22.38 -5.10 25.59
CA LYS A 861 22.74 -6.07 26.63
C LYS A 861 21.85 -7.32 26.58
N LEU A 862 20.54 -7.14 26.43
CA LEU A 862 19.58 -8.24 26.35
C LEU A 862 19.89 -9.15 25.16
N VAL A 863 20.05 -8.59 23.94
CA VAL A 863 20.33 -9.40 22.74
C VAL A 863 21.65 -10.16 22.88
N LEU A 864 22.71 -9.52 23.40
CA LEU A 864 23.99 -10.20 23.65
C LEU A 864 23.80 -11.40 24.60
N GLN A 865 23.04 -11.23 25.69
CA GLN A 865 22.75 -12.31 26.64
C GLN A 865 21.91 -13.42 26.00
N THR A 866 20.90 -13.07 25.20
CA THR A 866 20.06 -14.03 24.47
C THR A 866 20.87 -14.83 23.46
N LEU A 867 21.91 -14.23 22.84
CA LEU A 867 22.87 -14.90 21.95
C LEU A 867 23.99 -15.66 22.69
N GLY A 868 23.92 -15.74 24.03
CA GLY A 868 24.83 -16.52 24.87
C GLY A 868 26.14 -15.82 25.23
N LEU A 869 26.23 -14.50 25.08
CA LEU A 869 27.36 -13.69 25.54
C LEU A 869 27.14 -13.14 26.95
N ASN A 870 28.20 -12.68 27.60
CA ASN A 870 28.15 -12.15 28.97
C ASN A 870 28.68 -10.70 29.04
N PRO A 871 27.95 -9.71 28.50
CA PRO A 871 28.35 -8.29 28.55
C PRO A 871 28.38 -7.76 29.99
N GLN A 872 29.39 -6.94 30.31
CA GLN A 872 29.61 -6.37 31.65
C GLN A 872 29.23 -4.89 31.73
#